data_AF-A0A925ZN29-F1
#
_entry.id   AF-A0A925ZN29-F1
#
_cell.length_a   1.000
_cell.length_b   1.000
_cell.length_c   1.000
_cell.angle_alpha   90.00
_cell.angle_beta   90.00
_cell.angle_gamma   90.00
#
_symmetry.space_group_name_H-M   'P 1'
#
loop_
_entity.id
_entity.type
_entity.pdbx_description
1 polymer ?
#
loop_
_entity_poly.entity_id
_entity_poly.type
_entity_poly.pdbx_seq_one_letter_code
_entity_poly.pdbx_strand_id
1 'polypeptide(L)'
;MSGWTIEDAIEHGIVDRERVDEARETLDRLAEWIQGDGTAGEVQPTMTRVNIHDVSDADAMALQQALLECNRADNPVWGRFVFLHAAALPLLQGHPELRYLPWHRLFLATFESALRATSPTATLPYWTWWHPAPGRAELPLVWQGFAPTIVMPDVRRDRGLARLIVALSRHDVVEAAAVLDPAMTVTTWRSRLAAMSTGGEIAVHRTTPAIDPRIGGDAIARAMALNTVGPDGLSGALEQMVEILAAAHGGAMAEPAARMADPLSLFVHAEIDRLWSHWQGTHVEPHPLPAGAAVPPWPSSIDDVVGMRAPCADLPIDDPPTTGRGVEDADEAPWAPEQVLGEDLDGAEAVTLVYKIHPAIGIARVGDSTDEWFVGPETPGRFVRPVAGMFRDRNHKIKRQAARFRVWEYEQSASGKLTPKREITTSAAAIKWTVHVANKKAAFFEFHYQRGQRTAPGGPLSGFASSHPLRNPSIGPAGGPWDHADRRAKLWIAPGPVSLDAAEGAQTIVETSSTVVPITRLGALRTDRLGRLYVYGGHGRAKPKVVGSPLTDTFNNVGWFDDVCDGPVSAELTFTDGRRVKVGGWTSGVREGDSVGTDGGGAWVIVAPPDYAPQITNVMTLYDVLLDVARRHLTVPNNSLFDPPSSGTGSPGQLWRLTRLKAGLGSYTPSFTHEVYPLLVRVLDQRWVDRVLQAMIGSGGFHGPTNVATMWADLGTKASTRRGPIFARIRPPTGTPSSAQSMPMLWGDGYNVGEGLRLTETQYRILERWKDGFFVEDWPGSPPAEPAENVTPDGLDRAALESAVGGAMAVGIEASWLIRDPENFAEPLRIKHHASRPPGHFSAQMALPWHTDFLACVRTRSFGWWPAIRPDEVFVRGNTTMQPWARDGSGGGLGALAFTNAAWNEMGFVIDINGDRSRFEERERK
;
A
#
# COMPACT_ATOMS: atom_id res chain seq x y z
N MET A 1 24.42 -20.66 -3.67
CA MET A 1 25.84 -20.51 -3.31
C MET A 1 25.99 -19.17 -2.61
N SER A 2 25.79 -19.11 -1.30
CA SER A 2 25.91 -17.88 -0.50
C SER A 2 26.99 -18.08 0.56
N GLY A 3 28.07 -17.28 0.52
CA GLY A 3 29.16 -17.32 1.52
C GLY A 3 30.60 -17.52 0.99
N TRP A 4 30.88 -17.28 -0.31
CA TRP A 4 32.25 -17.35 -0.86
C TRP A 4 32.92 -15.97 -0.91
N THR A 5 34.21 -15.91 -0.58
CA THR A 5 35.12 -14.76 -0.76
C THR A 5 35.70 -14.72 -2.19
N ILE A 6 36.36 -13.61 -2.58
CA ILE A 6 37.08 -13.52 -3.86
C ILE A 6 38.21 -14.56 -3.93
N GLU A 7 38.87 -14.84 -2.81
CA GLU A 7 39.90 -15.88 -2.74
C GLU A 7 39.30 -17.28 -2.91
N ASP A 8 38.12 -17.54 -2.34
CA ASP A 8 37.37 -18.78 -2.59
C ASP A 8 36.97 -18.91 -4.07
N ALA A 9 36.58 -17.81 -4.72
CA ALA A 9 36.23 -17.77 -6.14
C ALA A 9 37.45 -17.97 -7.06
N ILE A 10 38.64 -17.51 -6.65
CA ILE A 10 39.91 -17.77 -7.35
C ILE A 10 40.34 -19.23 -7.16
N GLU A 11 40.29 -19.75 -5.94
CA GLU A 11 40.66 -21.15 -5.63
C GLU A 11 39.76 -22.17 -6.35
N HIS A 12 38.48 -21.83 -6.52
CA HIS A 12 37.53 -22.66 -7.24
C HIS A 12 37.46 -22.38 -8.75
N GLY A 13 38.35 -21.54 -9.28
CA GLY A 13 38.48 -21.28 -10.72
C GLY A 13 37.30 -20.54 -11.35
N ILE A 14 36.49 -19.88 -10.53
CA ILE A 14 35.36 -19.04 -10.98
C ILE A 14 35.88 -17.70 -11.51
N VAL A 15 36.94 -17.16 -10.90
CA VAL A 15 37.57 -15.90 -11.28
C VAL A 15 39.09 -16.09 -11.40
N ASP A 16 39.70 -15.43 -12.38
CA ASP A 16 41.13 -15.53 -12.65
C ASP A 16 41.92 -14.51 -11.80
N ARG A 17 42.97 -14.95 -11.10
CA ARG A 17 43.79 -14.09 -10.22
C ARG A 17 44.46 -12.95 -10.99
N GLU A 18 44.97 -13.22 -12.18
CA GLU A 18 45.62 -12.22 -13.04
C GLU A 18 44.62 -11.11 -13.40
N ARG A 19 43.34 -11.47 -13.61
CA ARG A 19 42.25 -10.51 -13.84
C ARG A 19 41.84 -9.71 -12.61
N VAL A 20 41.97 -10.27 -11.41
CA VAL A 20 41.73 -9.57 -10.14
C VAL A 20 42.85 -8.56 -9.86
N ASP A 21 44.10 -8.91 -10.17
CA ASP A 21 45.25 -8.01 -10.05
C ASP A 21 45.19 -6.88 -11.10
N GLU A 22 44.78 -7.18 -12.33
CA GLU A 22 44.53 -6.17 -13.38
C GLU A 22 43.39 -5.19 -13.01
N ALA A 23 42.37 -5.67 -12.29
CA ALA A 23 41.30 -4.85 -11.77
C ALA A 23 41.79 -3.91 -10.66
N ARG A 24 42.67 -4.39 -9.76
CA ARG A 24 43.31 -3.56 -8.73
C ARG A 24 44.20 -2.46 -9.32
N GLU A 25 45.03 -2.79 -10.30
CA GLU A 25 45.86 -1.79 -11.01
C GLU A 25 45.00 -0.73 -11.77
N THR A 26 43.82 -1.14 -12.24
CA THR A 26 42.86 -0.23 -12.89
C THR A 26 42.19 0.71 -11.88
N LEU A 27 42.00 0.29 -10.64
CA LEU A 27 41.43 1.09 -9.55
C LEU A 27 42.44 2.11 -8.99
N ASP A 28 43.73 1.74 -8.89
CA ASP A 28 44.81 2.66 -8.50
C ASP A 28 44.94 3.85 -9.47
N ARG A 29 44.92 3.58 -10.78
CA ARG A 29 44.95 4.60 -11.85
C ARG A 29 43.71 5.49 -11.88
N LEU A 30 42.63 5.10 -11.20
CA LEU A 30 41.40 5.87 -11.14
C LEU A 30 41.43 6.96 -10.07
N ALA A 31 42.10 6.71 -8.94
CA ALA A 31 42.29 7.72 -7.89
C ALA A 31 43.06 8.94 -8.43
N GLU A 32 44.11 8.69 -9.23
CA GLU A 32 44.88 9.73 -9.94
C GLU A 32 44.01 10.52 -10.93
N TRP A 33 43.05 9.86 -11.59
CA TRP A 33 42.17 10.49 -12.58
C TRP A 33 41.10 11.40 -11.97
N ILE A 34 40.51 11.00 -10.83
CA ILE A 34 39.50 11.79 -10.13
C ILE A 34 40.08 13.14 -9.67
N GLN A 35 41.36 13.17 -9.30
CA GLN A 35 42.07 14.34 -8.77
C GLN A 35 42.66 15.25 -9.86
N GLY A 36 42.70 14.78 -11.11
CA GLY A 36 43.39 15.45 -12.23
C GLY A 36 44.89 15.15 -12.26
N ASP A 37 45.52 15.39 -13.41
CA ASP A 37 46.89 15.01 -13.81
C ASP A 37 48.03 15.56 -12.89
N GLY A 38 47.69 16.19 -11.77
CA GLY A 38 48.58 16.79 -10.79
C GLY A 38 48.53 16.06 -9.46
N THR A 39 49.69 15.54 -9.07
CA THR A 39 50.09 15.04 -7.75
C THR A 39 49.22 15.55 -6.58
N ALA A 40 48.28 14.74 -6.10
CA ALA A 40 47.73 14.91 -4.76
C ALA A 40 48.48 13.93 -3.84
N GLY A 41 49.23 14.48 -2.91
CA GLY A 41 49.89 13.72 -1.85
C GLY A 41 48.88 12.95 -1.00
N GLU A 42 49.40 12.03 -0.19
CA GLU A 42 48.67 11.28 0.83
C GLU A 42 47.50 12.09 1.40
N VAL A 43 46.31 11.50 1.42
CA VAL A 43 45.11 12.05 2.08
C VAL A 43 45.51 12.51 3.48
N GLN A 44 45.72 13.82 3.67
CA GLN A 44 46.18 14.37 4.95
C GLN A 44 44.97 14.38 5.92
N PRO A 45 44.92 13.50 6.94
CA PRO A 45 43.68 13.24 7.71
C PRO A 45 43.36 14.26 8.80
N THR A 46 43.92 15.47 8.75
CA THR A 46 44.15 16.26 9.99
C THR A 46 43.22 17.44 10.24
N MET A 47 42.20 17.70 9.42
CA MET A 47 41.39 18.91 9.60
C MET A 47 39.97 18.61 10.04
N THR A 48 39.52 19.35 11.05
CA THR A 48 38.19 19.20 11.64
C THR A 48 37.15 19.98 10.82
N ARG A 49 36.10 19.32 10.31
CA ARG A 49 34.96 20.00 9.68
C ARG A 49 34.19 20.78 10.75
N VAL A 50 33.73 21.96 10.39
CA VAL A 50 32.89 22.82 11.23
C VAL A 50 31.47 22.86 10.69
N ASN A 51 30.52 23.23 11.54
CA ASN A 51 29.14 23.42 11.08
C ASN A 51 29.10 24.59 10.11
N ILE A 52 28.25 24.51 9.08
CA ILE A 52 28.09 25.56 8.06
C ILE A 52 27.77 26.94 8.64
N HIS A 53 27.09 26.98 9.80
CA HIS A 53 26.74 28.21 10.51
C HIS A 53 27.90 28.85 11.27
N ASP A 54 28.96 28.07 11.52
CA ASP A 54 30.15 28.50 12.27
C ASP A 54 31.32 28.85 11.33
N VAL A 55 31.10 28.79 10.01
CA VAL A 55 32.05 29.24 8.98
C VAL A 55 31.93 30.75 8.81
N SER A 56 33.05 31.48 8.81
CA SER A 56 33.04 32.92 8.54
C SER A 56 32.62 33.21 7.10
N ASP A 57 31.95 34.34 6.82
CA ASP A 57 31.58 34.70 5.45
C ASP A 57 32.79 34.74 4.50
N ALA A 58 33.96 35.17 4.99
CA ALA A 58 35.19 35.19 4.21
C ALA A 58 35.66 33.78 3.81
N ASP A 59 35.60 32.83 4.75
CA ASP A 59 35.95 31.42 4.48
C ASP A 59 34.91 30.73 3.61
N ALA A 60 33.62 31.05 3.80
CA ALA A 60 32.53 30.53 2.97
C ALA A 60 32.65 31.03 1.52
N MET A 61 32.97 32.31 1.31
CA MET A 61 33.24 32.87 -0.02
C MET A 61 34.51 32.26 -0.65
N ALA A 62 35.56 32.03 0.14
CA ALA A 62 36.76 31.33 -0.34
C ALA A 62 36.46 29.88 -0.75
N LEU A 63 35.58 29.19 -0.02
CA LEU A 63 35.14 27.84 -0.37
C LEU A 63 34.25 27.84 -1.62
N GLN A 64 33.34 28.81 -1.78
CA GLN A 64 32.57 29.00 -3.01
C GLN A 64 33.48 29.20 -4.22
N GLN A 65 34.52 30.01 -4.07
CA GLN A 65 35.52 30.22 -5.12
C GLN A 65 36.27 28.92 -5.43
N ALA A 66 36.70 28.15 -4.43
CA ALA A 66 37.35 26.86 -4.64
C ALA A 66 36.44 25.86 -5.37
N LEU A 67 35.16 25.79 -5.00
CA LEU A 67 34.14 24.98 -5.66
C LEU A 67 33.96 25.38 -7.14
N LEU A 68 33.91 26.68 -7.43
CA LEU A 68 33.85 27.18 -8.80
C LEU A 68 35.13 26.85 -9.60
N GLU A 69 36.30 26.87 -8.97
CA GLU A 69 37.57 26.48 -9.60
C GLU A 69 37.63 24.99 -9.91
N CYS A 70 37.04 24.15 -9.06
CA CYS A 70 36.83 22.73 -9.34
C CYS A 70 35.75 22.48 -10.42
N ASN A 71 35.03 23.50 -10.88
CA ASN A 71 33.97 23.40 -11.89
C ASN A 71 34.34 24.07 -13.21
N ARG A 72 35.63 24.39 -13.45
CA ARG A 72 36.05 25.01 -14.71
C ARG A 72 35.82 24.06 -15.89
N ALA A 73 35.40 24.62 -17.02
CA ALA A 73 35.07 23.82 -18.20
C ALA A 73 36.28 23.10 -18.84
N ASP A 74 37.49 23.61 -18.64
CA ASP A 74 38.74 22.99 -19.09
C ASP A 74 39.24 21.87 -18.17
N ASN A 75 38.79 21.85 -16.91
CA ASN A 75 39.05 20.77 -15.96
C ASN A 75 37.86 20.59 -14.97
N PRO A 76 36.76 19.93 -15.40
CA PRO A 76 35.50 19.87 -14.66
C PRO A 76 35.54 18.83 -13.54
N VAL A 77 36.41 19.04 -12.54
CA VAL A 77 36.63 18.13 -11.41
C VAL A 77 35.32 17.85 -10.66
N TRP A 78 34.51 18.85 -10.37
CA TRP A 78 33.21 18.67 -9.69
C TRP A 78 32.28 17.80 -10.52
N GLY A 79 32.17 18.05 -11.84
CA GLY A 79 31.39 17.19 -12.74
C GLY A 79 31.87 15.73 -12.77
N ARG A 80 33.17 15.46 -12.60
CA ARG A 80 33.69 14.09 -12.47
C ARG A 80 33.19 13.40 -11.20
N PHE A 81 33.06 14.12 -10.09
CA PHE A 81 32.49 13.58 -8.85
C PHE A 81 30.97 13.38 -8.92
N VAL A 82 30.24 14.24 -9.64
CA VAL A 82 28.81 14.02 -9.95
C VAL A 82 28.65 12.72 -10.76
N PHE A 83 29.48 12.54 -11.78
CA PHE A 83 29.49 11.30 -12.56
C PHE A 83 29.83 10.08 -11.70
N LEU A 84 30.88 10.18 -10.87
CA LEU A 84 31.33 9.09 -10.01
C LEU A 84 30.21 8.62 -9.06
N HIS A 85 29.51 9.56 -8.42
CA HIS A 85 28.38 9.26 -7.57
C HIS A 85 27.27 8.53 -8.34
N ALA A 86 26.87 9.06 -9.50
CA ALA A 86 25.83 8.43 -10.33
C ALA A 86 26.21 7.03 -10.83
N ALA A 87 27.49 6.82 -11.16
CA ALA A 87 28.00 5.54 -11.63
C ALA A 87 28.13 4.49 -10.50
N ALA A 88 28.34 4.93 -9.26
CA ALA A 88 28.46 4.06 -8.10
C ALA A 88 27.11 3.59 -7.53
N LEU A 89 26.00 4.30 -7.79
CA LEU A 89 24.66 3.98 -7.25
C LEU A 89 24.27 2.49 -7.37
N PRO A 90 24.43 1.81 -8.52
CA PRO A 90 24.03 0.40 -8.64
C PRO A 90 25.05 -0.58 -8.03
N LEU A 91 26.32 -0.18 -7.87
CA LEU A 91 27.36 -1.00 -7.25
C LEU A 91 27.16 -1.11 -5.74
N LEU A 92 26.54 -0.08 -5.15
CA LEU A 92 26.22 -0.02 -3.73
C LEU A 92 24.94 -0.82 -3.42
N GLN A 93 24.01 -0.98 -4.36
CA GLN A 93 22.71 -1.66 -4.15
C GLN A 93 22.77 -3.19 -3.92
N GLY A 94 23.90 -3.85 -4.15
CA GLY A 94 24.06 -5.30 -3.89
C GLY A 94 24.43 -5.70 -2.48
N HIS A 95 24.95 -4.75 -1.70
CA HIS A 95 25.17 -4.84 -0.26
C HIS A 95 25.06 -3.42 0.33
N PRO A 96 23.89 -2.75 0.20
CA PRO A 96 23.74 -1.31 0.43
C PRO A 96 24.06 -0.94 1.87
N GLU A 97 23.74 -1.83 2.80
CA GLU A 97 23.91 -1.60 4.23
C GLU A 97 25.38 -1.57 4.72
N LEU A 98 26.33 -2.25 4.04
CA LEU A 98 27.69 -2.48 4.56
C LEU A 98 28.79 -1.63 3.91
N ARG A 99 28.53 -1.03 2.74
CA ARG A 99 29.53 -0.24 1.98
C ARG A 99 29.18 1.25 1.86
N TYR A 100 27.95 1.62 2.19
CA TYR A 100 27.48 3.00 2.09
C TYR A 100 28.34 3.99 2.89
N LEU A 101 28.56 3.75 4.19
CA LEU A 101 29.28 4.70 5.05
C LEU A 101 30.78 4.82 4.71
N PRO A 102 31.55 3.72 4.51
CA PRO A 102 32.94 3.81 4.08
C PRO A 102 33.10 4.50 2.71
N TRP A 103 32.18 4.27 1.77
CA TRP A 103 32.23 4.89 0.44
C TRP A 103 32.08 6.41 0.51
N HIS A 104 31.12 6.92 1.30
CA HIS A 104 30.90 8.35 1.44
C HIS A 104 32.07 9.08 2.13
N ARG A 105 32.74 8.45 3.12
CA ARG A 105 33.94 9.02 3.76
C ARG A 105 35.07 9.22 2.76
N LEU A 106 35.36 8.22 1.93
CA LEU A 106 36.38 8.34 0.88
C LEU A 106 35.99 9.33 -0.21
N PHE A 107 34.71 9.34 -0.60
CA PHE A 107 34.19 10.31 -1.57
C PHE A 107 34.46 11.75 -1.11
N LEU A 108 34.09 12.08 0.13
CA LEU A 108 34.28 13.42 0.69
C LEU A 108 35.76 13.77 0.86
N ALA A 109 36.57 12.85 1.38
CA ALA A 109 38.01 13.08 1.57
C ALA A 109 38.75 13.32 0.24
N THR A 110 38.35 12.59 -0.81
CA THR A 110 38.93 12.76 -2.15
C THR A 110 38.49 14.10 -2.77
N PHE A 111 37.22 14.48 -2.59
CA PHE A 111 36.70 15.76 -3.08
C PHE A 111 37.37 16.96 -2.36
N GLU A 112 37.52 16.89 -1.04
CA GLU A 112 38.23 17.90 -0.25
C GLU A 112 39.71 18.01 -0.62
N SER A 113 40.37 16.89 -0.93
CA SER A 113 41.76 16.91 -1.43
C SER A 113 41.85 17.64 -2.77
N ALA A 114 40.87 17.45 -3.66
CA ALA A 114 40.81 18.17 -4.94
C ALA A 114 40.52 19.67 -4.75
N LEU A 115 39.65 20.05 -3.80
CA LEU A 115 39.42 21.45 -3.43
C LEU A 115 40.69 22.12 -2.87
N ARG A 116 41.56 21.36 -2.19
CA ARG A 116 42.79 21.91 -1.61
C ARG A 116 43.92 22.13 -2.59
N ALA A 117 43.86 21.48 -3.76
CA ALA A 117 44.78 21.79 -4.85
C ALA A 117 44.62 23.24 -5.34
N THR A 118 43.44 23.84 -5.17
CA THR A 118 43.13 25.23 -5.54
C THR A 118 43.10 26.17 -4.34
N SER A 119 42.59 25.71 -3.20
CA SER A 119 42.53 26.48 -1.95
C SER A 119 43.05 25.65 -0.77
N PRO A 120 44.33 25.81 -0.36
CA PRO A 120 44.97 24.95 0.65
C PRO A 120 44.26 24.85 2.00
N THR A 121 43.40 25.83 2.34
CA THR A 121 42.62 25.88 3.58
C THR A 121 41.18 25.40 3.42
N ALA A 122 40.71 25.11 2.20
CA ALA A 122 39.34 24.68 1.94
C ALA A 122 38.99 23.38 2.67
N THR A 123 37.85 23.38 3.36
CA THR A 123 37.31 22.22 4.08
C THR A 123 35.79 22.26 3.94
N LEU A 124 35.12 21.12 3.69
CA LEU A 124 33.67 21.11 3.59
C LEU A 124 33.06 21.29 4.99
N PRO A 125 32.07 22.19 5.15
CA PRO A 125 31.27 22.21 6.36
C PRO A 125 30.26 21.06 6.39
N TYR A 126 29.82 20.68 7.59
CA TYR A 126 28.63 19.84 7.77
C TYR A 126 27.42 20.72 8.10
N TRP A 127 26.21 20.25 7.79
CA TRP A 127 24.99 21.00 8.12
C TRP A 127 24.09 20.21 9.07
N THR A 128 23.77 20.79 10.22
CA THR A 128 22.85 20.20 11.21
C THR A 128 21.48 20.85 11.11
N TRP A 129 20.87 20.82 9.92
CA TRP A 129 19.53 21.41 9.71
C TRP A 129 18.49 20.82 10.66
N TRP A 130 18.73 19.57 11.08
CA TRP A 130 17.88 18.77 11.95
C TRP A 130 17.98 19.12 13.43
N HIS A 131 18.93 19.97 13.83
CA HIS A 131 19.14 20.34 15.22
C HIS A 131 18.07 21.35 15.67
N PRO A 132 17.48 21.19 16.87
CA PRO A 132 16.39 22.05 17.34
C PRO A 132 16.82 23.49 17.68
N ALA A 133 18.12 23.80 17.64
CA ALA A 133 18.61 25.15 17.91
C ALA A 133 18.09 26.15 16.86
N PRO A 134 17.56 27.31 17.30
CA PRO A 134 17.04 28.34 16.39
C PRO A 134 18.07 28.73 15.32
N GLY A 135 17.63 28.84 14.06
CA GLY A 135 18.47 29.27 12.94
C GLY A 135 19.31 28.18 12.27
N ARG A 136 19.45 26.97 12.86
CA ARG A 136 20.24 25.88 12.24
C ARG A 136 19.57 25.31 10.97
N ALA A 137 18.25 25.39 10.89
CA ALA A 137 17.38 24.95 9.79
C ALA A 137 17.48 25.77 8.50
N GLU A 138 18.04 26.99 8.58
CA GLU A 138 18.25 27.86 7.44
C GLU A 138 19.68 27.70 6.92
N LEU A 139 19.91 27.93 5.62
CA LEU A 139 21.28 28.07 5.13
C LEU A 139 21.80 29.46 5.51
N PRO A 140 23.08 29.62 5.90
CA PRO A 140 23.63 30.95 6.08
C PRO A 140 23.48 31.79 4.81
N LEU A 141 23.23 33.10 4.95
CA LEU A 141 22.95 34.01 3.82
C LEU A 141 24.01 33.94 2.72
N VAL A 142 25.29 33.73 3.08
CA VAL A 142 26.38 33.58 2.10
C VAL A 142 26.16 32.40 1.14
N TRP A 143 25.50 31.33 1.58
CA TRP A 143 25.14 30.17 0.76
C TRP A 143 23.79 30.32 0.06
N GLN A 144 22.93 31.22 0.53
CA GLN A 144 21.64 31.51 -0.09
C GLN A 144 21.86 32.24 -1.43
N GLY A 145 21.78 31.49 -2.53
CA GLY A 145 21.98 32.01 -3.89
C GLY A 145 23.26 31.54 -4.58
N PHE A 146 24.13 30.79 -3.87
CA PHE A 146 25.24 30.08 -4.49
C PHE A 146 24.72 28.85 -5.24
N ALA A 147 24.30 29.06 -6.49
CA ALA A 147 23.72 28.05 -7.36
C ALA A 147 24.51 27.97 -8.69
N PRO A 148 25.73 27.41 -8.66
CA PRO A 148 26.55 27.30 -9.85
C PRO A 148 25.91 26.33 -10.86
N THR A 149 26.21 26.54 -12.14
CA THR A 149 25.91 25.54 -13.16
C THR A 149 27.10 24.59 -13.27
N ILE A 150 26.88 23.31 -13.01
CA ILE A 150 27.95 22.31 -12.97
C ILE A 150 28.27 21.81 -14.37
N VAL A 151 29.54 21.91 -14.76
CA VAL A 151 30.03 21.44 -16.06
C VAL A 151 30.31 19.94 -15.96
N MET A 152 29.67 19.15 -16.82
CA MET A 152 29.87 17.69 -16.86
C MET A 152 31.02 17.32 -17.80
N PRO A 153 31.87 16.34 -17.42
CA PRO A 153 32.96 15.87 -18.27
C PRO A 153 32.43 15.22 -19.57
N ASP A 154 33.08 15.50 -20.70
CA ASP A 154 32.80 14.80 -21.97
C ASP A 154 33.66 13.54 -22.06
N VAL A 155 33.01 12.37 -21.98
CA VAL A 155 33.66 11.05 -22.02
C VAL A 155 34.47 10.83 -23.28
N ARG A 156 34.10 11.48 -24.38
CA ARG A 156 34.84 11.35 -25.66
C ARG A 156 36.20 12.04 -25.62
N ARG A 157 36.37 12.99 -24.71
CA ARG A 157 37.59 13.79 -24.54
C ARG A 157 38.35 13.40 -23.27
N ASP A 158 37.68 12.74 -22.32
CA ASP A 158 38.25 12.31 -21.05
C ASP A 158 38.58 10.80 -21.05
N ARG A 159 39.84 10.47 -21.32
CA ARG A 159 40.33 9.08 -21.44
C ARG A 159 40.23 8.29 -20.13
N GLY A 160 40.30 8.93 -18.97
CA GLY A 160 40.15 8.23 -17.70
C GLY A 160 38.69 7.91 -17.41
N LEU A 161 37.76 8.78 -17.80
CA LEU A 161 36.32 8.50 -17.69
C LEU A 161 35.86 7.38 -18.61
N ALA A 162 36.41 7.33 -19.83
CA ALA A 162 36.17 6.23 -20.75
C ALA A 162 36.67 4.89 -20.17
N ARG A 163 37.83 4.89 -19.49
CA ARG A 163 38.37 3.71 -18.79
C ARG A 163 37.52 3.32 -17.57
N LEU A 164 37.01 4.29 -16.81
CA LEU A 164 36.08 4.07 -15.70
C LEU A 164 34.81 3.38 -16.16
N ILE A 165 34.19 3.87 -17.23
CA ILE A 165 32.99 3.26 -17.82
C ILE A 165 33.29 1.82 -18.26
N VAL A 166 34.44 1.58 -18.89
CA VAL A 166 34.86 0.22 -19.29
C VAL A 166 35.06 -0.68 -18.09
N ALA A 167 35.68 -0.19 -17.00
CA ALA A 167 35.90 -0.94 -15.77
C ALA A 167 34.57 -1.28 -15.07
N LEU A 168 33.65 -0.32 -14.96
CA LEU A 168 32.32 -0.50 -14.39
C LEU A 168 31.37 -1.32 -15.27
N SER A 169 31.69 -1.47 -16.56
CA SER A 169 30.88 -2.22 -17.53
C SER A 169 31.34 -3.67 -17.76
N ARG A 170 32.32 -4.17 -16.99
CA ARG A 170 32.78 -5.57 -17.07
C ARG A 170 31.69 -6.55 -16.60
N HIS A 171 31.67 -7.74 -17.20
CA HIS A 171 30.51 -8.65 -17.29
C HIS A 171 30.03 -9.22 -15.94
N ASP A 172 30.93 -9.30 -14.96
CA ASP A 172 30.74 -9.73 -13.58
C ASP A 172 30.01 -8.70 -12.70
N VAL A 173 30.29 -7.41 -12.91
CA VAL A 173 29.58 -6.30 -12.25
C VAL A 173 28.16 -6.14 -12.79
N VAL A 174 27.99 -6.41 -14.09
CA VAL A 174 26.71 -6.30 -14.82
C VAL A 174 25.74 -7.43 -14.47
N GLU A 175 26.24 -8.64 -14.21
CA GLU A 175 25.39 -9.75 -13.71
C GLU A 175 24.91 -9.51 -12.27
N ALA A 176 25.74 -8.94 -11.40
CA ALA A 176 25.32 -8.57 -10.05
C ALA A 176 24.17 -7.55 -10.10
N ALA A 177 24.29 -6.48 -10.90
CA ALA A 177 23.24 -5.47 -11.04
C ALA A 177 21.92 -6.03 -11.64
N ALA A 178 21.99 -7.00 -12.57
CA ALA A 178 20.82 -7.61 -13.20
C ALA A 178 20.02 -8.55 -12.26
N VAL A 179 20.65 -9.04 -11.20
CA VAL A 179 20.01 -9.91 -10.19
C VAL A 179 19.26 -9.07 -9.13
N LEU A 180 19.59 -7.79 -8.98
CA LEU A 180 19.21 -6.98 -7.81
C LEU A 180 18.07 -5.97 -8.08
N ASP A 181 17.75 -5.62 -9.32
CA ASP A 181 16.54 -4.86 -9.67
C ASP A 181 15.97 -5.30 -11.05
N PRO A 182 14.88 -6.09 -11.09
CA PRO A 182 14.25 -6.53 -12.34
C PRO A 182 13.65 -5.40 -13.20
N ALA A 183 13.48 -4.19 -12.65
CA ALA A 183 12.92 -3.05 -13.37
C ALA A 183 13.98 -2.21 -14.12
N MET A 184 15.26 -2.35 -13.79
CA MET A 184 16.35 -1.60 -14.41
C MET A 184 17.19 -2.50 -15.33
N THR A 185 16.90 -2.47 -16.63
CA THR A 185 17.69 -3.25 -17.59
C THR A 185 19.11 -2.67 -17.75
N VAL A 186 20.10 -3.52 -18.02
CA VAL A 186 21.48 -3.13 -18.41
C VAL A 186 21.47 -2.06 -19.53
N THR A 187 20.48 -2.14 -20.41
CA THR A 187 20.24 -1.18 -21.49
C THR A 187 19.80 0.19 -20.97
N THR A 188 18.92 0.25 -19.96
CA THR A 188 18.48 1.49 -19.29
C THR A 188 19.61 2.12 -18.48
N TRP A 189 20.45 1.31 -17.82
CA TRP A 189 21.63 1.81 -17.10
C TRP A 189 22.68 2.38 -18.05
N ARG A 190 23.01 1.64 -19.12
CA ARG A 190 23.91 2.13 -20.17
C ARG A 190 23.38 3.38 -20.87
N SER A 191 22.06 3.49 -21.09
CA SER A 191 21.47 4.68 -21.72
C SER A 191 21.50 5.91 -20.81
N ARG A 192 21.35 5.74 -19.49
CA ARG A 192 21.50 6.82 -18.50
C ARG A 192 22.96 7.28 -18.38
N LEU A 193 23.91 6.36 -18.30
CA LEU A 193 25.34 6.70 -18.33
C LEU A 193 25.73 7.36 -19.66
N ALA A 194 25.17 6.90 -20.79
CA ALA A 194 25.34 7.52 -22.11
C ALA A 194 24.79 8.96 -22.15
N ALA A 195 23.68 9.24 -21.46
CA ALA A 195 23.10 10.58 -21.40
C ALA A 195 23.99 11.56 -20.60
N MET A 196 24.61 11.10 -19.51
CA MET A 196 25.49 11.92 -18.66
C MET A 196 26.91 12.10 -19.23
N SER A 197 27.29 11.33 -20.25
CA SER A 197 28.67 11.23 -20.75
C SER A 197 28.97 12.08 -21.99
N THR A 198 27.99 12.77 -22.55
CA THR A 198 28.14 13.49 -23.83
C THR A 198 28.65 14.94 -23.68
N GLY A 199 29.05 15.35 -22.47
CA GLY A 199 29.31 16.75 -22.12
C GLY A 199 28.02 17.56 -21.98
N GLY A 200 28.00 18.54 -21.07
CA GLY A 200 26.79 19.32 -20.79
C GLY A 200 26.90 20.11 -19.48
N GLU A 201 25.78 20.72 -19.06
CA GLU A 201 25.69 21.56 -17.87
C GLU A 201 24.48 21.16 -17.02
N ILE A 202 24.63 21.10 -15.70
CA ILE A 202 23.54 20.86 -14.74
C ILE A 202 23.30 22.16 -13.96
N ALA A 203 22.11 22.75 -14.10
CA ALA A 203 21.75 23.94 -13.35
C ALA A 203 21.30 23.59 -11.92
N VAL A 204 21.94 24.21 -10.92
CA VAL A 204 21.53 24.11 -9.52
C VAL A 204 20.41 25.10 -9.22
N HIS A 205 19.50 24.74 -8.32
CA HIS A 205 18.34 25.56 -7.98
C HIS A 205 18.76 26.83 -7.20
N ARG A 206 18.13 27.99 -7.49
CA ARG A 206 18.54 29.29 -6.92
C ARG A 206 17.92 29.64 -5.57
N THR A 207 16.94 28.88 -5.10
CA THR A 207 16.22 29.19 -3.85
C THR A 207 16.13 27.96 -2.97
N THR A 208 16.68 28.03 -1.77
CA THR A 208 16.44 27.07 -0.69
C THR A 208 15.44 27.69 0.26
N PRO A 209 14.17 27.24 0.30
CA PRO A 209 13.27 27.62 1.40
C PRO A 209 13.84 27.14 2.74
N ALA A 210 13.44 27.76 3.84
CA ALA A 210 13.76 27.25 5.18
C ALA A 210 13.31 25.78 5.27
N ILE A 211 14.26 24.87 5.54
CA ILE A 211 13.98 23.45 5.63
C ILE A 211 13.49 23.20 7.05
N ASP A 212 12.30 22.63 7.20
CA ASP A 212 11.77 22.28 8.52
C ASP A 212 12.80 21.40 9.27
N PRO A 213 13.28 21.80 10.46
CA PRO A 213 14.29 21.05 11.21
C PRO A 213 13.86 19.63 11.58
N ARG A 214 12.58 19.26 11.37
CA ARG A 214 12.09 17.89 11.55
C ARG A 214 12.29 17.00 10.32
N ILE A 215 12.59 17.57 9.15
CA ILE A 215 12.85 16.83 7.90
C ILE A 215 14.17 16.07 8.05
N GLY A 216 14.10 14.74 8.12
CA GLY A 216 15.28 13.90 8.40
C GLY A 216 15.65 13.79 9.88
N GLY A 217 15.06 14.60 10.77
CA GLY A 217 15.33 14.58 12.22
C GLY A 217 15.02 13.22 12.88
N ASP A 218 13.95 12.55 12.45
CA ASP A 218 13.63 11.19 12.93
C ASP A 218 14.66 10.14 12.47
N ALA A 219 15.26 10.30 11.29
CA ALA A 219 16.28 9.40 10.77
C ALA A 219 17.60 9.55 11.56
N ILE A 220 17.83 10.75 12.08
CA ILE A 220 19.01 11.09 12.88
C ILE A 220 18.81 10.67 14.33
N ALA A 221 17.61 10.89 14.89
CA ALA A 221 17.23 10.32 16.17
C ALA A 221 17.33 8.79 16.15
N ARG A 222 16.97 8.13 15.04
CA ARG A 222 17.27 6.70 14.82
C ARG A 222 18.78 6.45 14.78
N ALA A 223 19.55 7.10 13.92
CA ALA A 223 21.00 6.93 13.82
C ALA A 223 21.72 7.05 15.19
N MET A 224 21.27 7.96 16.05
CA MET A 224 21.81 8.20 17.39
C MET A 224 21.26 7.23 18.46
N ALA A 225 20.00 6.79 18.34
CA ALA A 225 19.38 5.84 19.28
C ALA A 225 19.75 4.37 18.99
N LEU A 226 20.32 4.08 17.82
CA LEU A 226 20.74 2.74 17.39
C LEU A 226 22.00 2.23 18.12
N ASN A 227 22.19 2.59 19.40
CA ASN A 227 23.22 2.07 20.30
C ASN A 227 23.16 0.54 20.54
N THR A 228 22.31 -0.19 19.79
CA THR A 228 21.98 -1.62 19.92
C THR A 228 21.83 -2.34 18.57
N VAL A 229 22.07 -1.68 17.43
CA VAL A 229 21.88 -2.26 16.07
C VAL A 229 23.17 -2.17 15.26
N GLY A 230 23.46 -3.22 14.48
CA GLY A 230 24.66 -3.31 13.64
C GLY A 230 24.72 -2.26 12.51
N PRO A 231 25.86 -2.17 11.80
CA PRO A 231 26.17 -1.13 10.80
C PRO A 231 25.11 -0.99 9.69
N ASP A 232 24.40 -2.07 9.37
CA ASP A 232 23.33 -2.10 8.37
C ASP A 232 22.17 -1.15 8.71
N GLY A 233 21.77 -1.14 9.97
CA GLY A 233 20.68 -0.29 10.46
C GLY A 233 21.05 1.20 10.45
N LEU A 234 22.33 1.51 10.71
CA LEU A 234 22.85 2.87 10.66
C LEU A 234 22.92 3.40 9.22
N SER A 235 23.49 2.61 8.31
CA SER A 235 23.59 2.96 6.88
C SER A 235 22.22 3.27 6.28
N GLY A 236 21.23 2.39 6.50
CA GLY A 236 19.88 2.60 5.98
C GLY A 236 19.16 3.82 6.58
N ALA A 237 19.42 4.13 7.86
CA ALA A 237 18.87 5.33 8.49
C ALA A 237 19.48 6.61 7.91
N LEU A 238 20.80 6.64 7.70
CA LEU A 238 21.51 7.80 7.16
C LEU A 238 21.25 8.00 5.65
N GLU A 239 21.07 6.92 4.87
CA GLU A 239 20.64 7.02 3.48
C GLU A 239 19.22 7.59 3.36
N GLN A 240 18.30 7.12 4.21
CA GLN A 240 16.93 7.63 4.26
C GLN A 240 16.88 9.13 4.62
N MET A 241 17.80 9.61 5.45
CA MET A 241 17.94 11.03 5.75
C MET A 241 18.22 11.86 4.47
N VAL A 242 19.14 11.40 3.61
CA VAL A 242 19.48 12.08 2.34
C VAL A 242 18.29 12.12 1.41
N GLU A 243 17.58 11.00 1.25
CA GLU A 243 16.43 10.92 0.34
C GLU A 243 15.28 11.84 0.77
N ILE A 244 15.00 11.91 2.08
CA ILE A 244 13.96 12.78 2.63
C ILE A 244 14.30 14.25 2.42
N LEU A 245 15.55 14.63 2.68
CA LEU A 245 16.00 16.00 2.49
C LEU A 245 16.02 16.39 1.00
N ALA A 246 16.51 15.48 0.14
CA ALA A 246 16.54 15.65 -1.30
C ALA A 246 15.14 15.88 -1.89
N ALA A 247 14.15 15.10 -1.46
CA ALA A 247 12.76 15.25 -1.88
C ALA A 247 12.16 16.60 -1.45
N ALA A 248 12.53 17.08 -0.25
CA ALA A 248 12.08 18.38 0.25
C ALA A 248 12.75 19.56 -0.46
N HIS A 249 14.01 19.43 -0.87
CA HIS A 249 14.75 20.49 -1.55
C HIS A 249 14.38 20.65 -3.02
N GLY A 250 14.17 19.55 -3.76
CA GLY A 250 13.88 19.59 -5.19
C GLY A 250 15.13 19.81 -6.06
N GLY A 251 14.93 20.22 -7.31
CA GLY A 251 16.03 20.56 -8.23
C GLY A 251 17.03 19.41 -8.48
N ALA A 252 18.31 19.75 -8.63
CA ALA A 252 19.37 18.76 -8.81
C ALA A 252 19.50 17.81 -7.61
N MET A 253 19.24 18.29 -6.38
CA MET A 253 19.30 17.49 -5.16
C MET A 253 18.29 16.33 -5.16
N ALA A 254 17.11 16.52 -5.72
CA ALA A 254 16.05 15.51 -5.82
C ALA A 254 16.33 14.41 -6.86
N GLU A 255 17.23 14.64 -7.83
CA GLU A 255 17.59 13.66 -8.86
C GLU A 255 18.84 12.88 -8.40
N PRO A 256 18.75 11.57 -8.06
CA PRO A 256 19.87 10.82 -7.48
C PRO A 256 21.16 10.86 -8.31
N ALA A 257 21.04 10.89 -9.64
CA ALA A 257 22.19 10.95 -10.56
C ALA A 257 22.82 12.36 -10.66
N ALA A 258 22.06 13.42 -10.35
CA ALA A 258 22.54 14.80 -10.39
C ALA A 258 22.76 15.41 -9.00
N ARG A 259 22.41 14.68 -7.93
CA ARG A 259 22.35 15.17 -6.55
C ARG A 259 23.63 15.86 -6.07
N MET A 260 24.78 15.29 -6.41
CA MET A 260 26.09 15.85 -6.03
C MET A 260 26.47 17.12 -6.80
N ALA A 261 25.69 17.53 -7.80
CA ALA A 261 25.84 18.82 -8.44
C ALA A 261 25.39 19.96 -7.51
N ASP A 262 24.52 19.66 -6.55
CA ASP A 262 24.09 20.63 -5.55
C ASP A 262 25.09 20.68 -4.37
N PRO A 263 25.71 21.83 -4.07
CA PRO A 263 26.63 21.95 -2.93
C PRO A 263 25.98 21.60 -1.59
N LEU A 264 24.65 21.73 -1.44
CA LEU A 264 23.94 21.30 -0.25
C LEU A 264 24.12 19.80 0.02
N SER A 265 24.20 19.00 -1.05
CA SER A 265 24.40 17.56 -0.93
C SER A 265 25.77 17.22 -0.31
N LEU A 266 26.82 17.99 -0.60
CA LEU A 266 28.14 17.78 0.01
C LEU A 266 28.11 18.00 1.53
N PHE A 267 27.39 19.02 2.00
CA PHE A 267 27.29 19.35 3.43
C PHE A 267 26.44 18.33 4.21
N VAL A 268 25.45 17.75 3.55
CA VAL A 268 24.59 16.69 4.10
C VAL A 268 25.36 15.39 4.22
N HIS A 269 26.14 15.01 3.20
CA HIS A 269 27.01 13.83 3.30
C HIS A 269 28.15 14.03 4.31
N ALA A 270 28.64 15.26 4.51
CA ALA A 270 29.57 15.58 5.60
C ALA A 270 28.94 15.38 6.99
N GLU A 271 27.64 15.62 7.13
CA GLU A 271 26.90 15.32 8.37
C GLU A 271 26.70 13.80 8.58
N ILE A 272 26.48 13.03 7.51
CA ILE A 272 26.45 11.55 7.57
C ILE A 272 27.76 11.00 8.12
N ASP A 273 28.90 11.47 7.58
CA ASP A 273 30.22 11.05 8.02
C ASP A 273 30.44 11.39 9.51
N ARG A 274 29.92 12.54 9.98
CA ARG A 274 29.96 12.94 11.39
C ARG A 274 29.14 12.03 12.29
N LEU A 275 27.89 11.76 11.92
CA LEU A 275 27.01 10.87 12.68
C LEU A 275 27.57 9.44 12.75
N TRP A 276 28.16 8.95 11.65
CA TRP A 276 28.86 7.66 11.64
C TRP A 276 30.10 7.66 12.54
N SER A 277 30.91 8.72 12.49
CA SER A 277 32.10 8.85 13.35
C SER A 277 31.75 8.86 14.84
N HIS A 278 30.68 9.56 15.22
CA HIS A 278 30.18 9.56 16.58
C HIS A 278 29.72 8.15 17.00
N TRP A 279 28.94 7.49 16.13
CA TRP A 279 28.51 6.11 16.35
C TRP A 279 29.69 5.15 16.53
N GLN A 280 30.75 5.27 15.72
CA GLN A 280 31.97 4.46 15.87
C GLN A 280 32.66 4.70 17.22
N GLY A 281 32.64 5.92 17.73
CA GLY A 281 33.23 6.27 19.03
C GLY A 281 32.43 5.75 20.24
N THR A 282 31.12 5.56 20.10
CA THR A 282 30.24 5.05 21.17
C THR A 282 30.06 3.54 21.15
N HIS A 283 30.48 2.84 20.09
CA HIS A 283 30.32 1.39 19.89
C HIS A 283 31.67 0.66 19.82
N VAL A 284 32.11 0.09 20.95
CA VAL A 284 33.44 -0.54 21.10
C VAL A 284 33.44 -2.04 20.75
N GLU A 285 32.30 -2.65 20.43
CA GLU A 285 32.21 -4.07 20.05
C GLU A 285 32.44 -4.32 18.54
N PRO A 286 33.07 -5.46 18.15
CA PRO A 286 33.44 -5.72 16.76
C PRO A 286 32.21 -6.07 15.93
N HIS A 287 31.59 -5.07 15.32
CA HIS A 287 30.61 -5.29 14.27
C HIS A 287 31.35 -5.62 12.96
N PRO A 288 31.08 -6.77 12.31
CA PRO A 288 31.79 -7.15 11.11
C PRO A 288 31.25 -6.35 9.92
N LEU A 289 31.78 -5.14 9.73
CA LEU A 289 31.95 -4.67 8.35
C LEU A 289 32.78 -5.73 7.61
N PRO A 290 32.54 -6.00 6.32
CA PRO A 290 33.25 -7.04 5.60
C PRO A 290 34.72 -6.65 5.43
N ALA A 291 35.54 -7.01 6.42
CA ALA A 291 36.97 -6.72 6.49
C ALA A 291 37.67 -7.15 5.19
N GLY A 292 38.59 -6.32 4.71
CA GLY A 292 39.27 -6.52 3.43
C GLY A 292 38.42 -6.31 2.17
N ALA A 293 37.12 -6.02 2.26
CA ALA A 293 36.33 -5.67 1.08
C ALA A 293 36.78 -4.33 0.49
N ALA A 294 36.95 -4.28 -0.83
CA ALA A 294 37.30 -3.04 -1.53
C ALA A 294 36.15 -2.01 -1.46
N VAL A 295 36.51 -0.73 -1.40
CA VAL A 295 35.58 0.41 -1.51
C VAL A 295 35.73 1.03 -2.91
N PRO A 296 35.07 0.46 -3.93
CA PRO A 296 35.28 0.91 -5.30
C PRO A 296 34.82 2.38 -5.47
N PRO A 297 35.52 3.17 -6.27
CA PRO A 297 36.62 2.73 -7.11
C PRO A 297 38.01 2.91 -6.48
N TRP A 298 38.08 3.27 -5.20
CA TRP A 298 39.36 3.40 -4.52
C TRP A 298 39.97 2.02 -4.26
N PRO A 299 41.30 1.91 -4.26
CA PRO A 299 42.00 0.67 -3.91
C PRO A 299 41.90 0.34 -2.41
N SER A 300 41.44 1.29 -1.59
CA SER A 300 41.25 1.14 -0.16
C SER A 300 40.25 0.04 0.18
N SER A 301 40.61 -0.76 1.18
CA SER A 301 39.70 -1.67 1.84
C SER A 301 38.83 -0.93 2.87
N ILE A 302 37.75 -1.54 3.31
CA ILE A 302 36.93 -0.99 4.40
C ILE A 302 37.77 -0.79 5.68
N ASP A 303 38.74 -1.65 5.95
CA ASP A 303 39.61 -1.53 7.13
C ASP A 303 40.47 -0.26 7.07
N ASP A 304 40.97 0.09 5.88
CA ASP A 304 41.73 1.31 5.66
C ASP A 304 40.88 2.55 5.96
N VAL A 305 39.60 2.52 5.58
CA VAL A 305 38.65 3.64 5.78
C VAL A 305 38.16 3.76 7.22
N VAL A 306 37.94 2.63 7.89
CA VAL A 306 37.58 2.61 9.32
C VAL A 306 38.73 3.15 10.17
N GLY A 307 39.98 2.87 9.77
CA GLY A 307 41.18 3.42 10.39
C GLY A 307 41.46 4.90 10.09
N MET A 308 40.77 5.52 9.14
CA MET A 308 40.92 6.95 8.86
C MET A 308 40.39 7.79 10.03
N ARG A 309 41.20 8.75 10.50
CA ARG A 309 40.74 9.75 11.47
C ARG A 309 39.59 10.54 10.87
N ALA A 310 38.41 10.40 11.45
CA ALA A 310 37.24 11.14 11.05
C ALA A 310 37.43 12.65 11.31
N PRO A 311 37.21 13.52 10.30
CA PRO A 311 37.30 14.97 10.42
C PRO A 311 36.37 15.62 11.44
N CYS A 312 35.59 14.88 12.22
CA CYS A 312 34.50 15.45 13.02
C CYS A 312 34.20 14.66 14.30
N ALA A 313 35.15 13.80 14.72
CA ALA A 313 34.99 12.87 15.84
C ALA A 313 34.86 13.54 17.23
N ASP A 314 35.34 14.77 17.40
CA ASP A 314 35.55 15.39 18.72
C ASP A 314 34.45 16.40 19.14
N LEU A 315 33.31 16.47 18.44
CA LEU A 315 32.24 17.43 18.74
C LEU A 315 31.04 16.75 19.46
N PRO A 316 30.58 17.27 20.62
CA PRO A 316 29.43 16.72 21.33
C PRO A 316 28.16 16.71 20.47
N ILE A 317 27.34 15.67 20.62
CA ILE A 317 25.96 15.64 20.12
C ILE A 317 25.09 15.99 21.31
N ASP A 318 24.37 17.12 21.26
CA ASP A 318 23.39 17.48 22.30
C ASP A 318 22.25 16.44 22.27
N ASP A 319 21.97 15.79 23.41
CA ASP A 319 21.09 14.62 23.51
C ASP A 319 19.64 14.88 23.01
N PRO A 320 19.02 13.95 22.26
CA PRO A 320 17.58 13.94 22.01
C PRO A 320 16.78 13.50 23.26
N PRO A 321 15.54 13.96 23.46
CA PRO A 321 14.84 13.83 24.75
C PRO A 321 14.41 12.39 25.08
N THR A 322 14.87 11.88 26.23
CA THR A 322 14.47 10.60 26.83
C THR A 322 13.24 10.74 27.74
N THR A 323 12.22 9.88 27.60
CA THR A 323 11.03 9.83 28.49
C THR A 323 11.14 8.70 29.53
N GLY A 324 10.93 9.00 30.82
CA GLY A 324 10.89 8.01 31.89
C GLY A 324 9.75 8.20 32.91
N ARG A 325 9.13 7.08 33.30
CA ARG A 325 8.24 6.76 34.46
C ARG A 325 6.88 7.50 34.54
N GLY A 326 5.77 6.90 34.99
CA GLY A 326 5.49 5.60 35.61
C GLY A 326 3.97 5.32 35.63
N VAL A 327 3.62 4.06 35.90
CA VAL A 327 2.27 3.48 35.92
C VAL A 327 1.61 3.72 37.28
N GLU A 328 0.31 4.04 37.31
CA GLU A 328 -0.62 3.66 38.38
C GLU A 328 -2.09 3.72 37.89
N ASP A 329 -2.87 2.72 38.31
CA ASP A 329 -4.26 2.39 37.93
C ASP A 329 -5.32 3.37 38.49
N ALA A 330 -6.45 3.54 37.79
CA ALA A 330 -7.79 3.67 38.39
C ALA A 330 -8.94 3.66 37.34
N ASP A 331 -9.98 2.92 37.71
CA ASP A 331 -11.25 2.64 37.02
C ASP A 331 -12.24 3.83 36.89
N GLU A 332 -13.23 3.60 36.03
CA GLU A 332 -14.59 4.18 35.97
C GLU A 332 -14.84 5.63 35.45
N ALA A 333 -15.65 5.72 34.40
CA ALA A 333 -16.23 6.94 33.84
C ALA A 333 -17.36 7.49 34.75
N PRO A 334 -17.62 8.82 34.79
CA PRO A 334 -18.39 9.44 33.71
C PRO A 334 -17.97 10.89 33.40
N TRP A 335 -17.67 11.23 32.15
CA TRP A 335 -17.43 12.62 31.77
C TRP A 335 -18.39 13.09 30.67
N ALA A 336 -19.03 14.23 30.94
CA ALA A 336 -19.64 15.10 29.95
C ALA A 336 -18.54 15.98 29.31
N PRO A 337 -18.66 16.38 28.04
CA PRO A 337 -17.62 17.14 27.36
C PRO A 337 -17.62 18.60 27.84
N GLU A 338 -16.54 19.03 28.49
CA GLU A 338 -16.27 20.43 28.75
C GLU A 338 -15.47 21.00 27.56
N GLN A 339 -16.10 21.91 26.80
CA GLN A 339 -15.42 22.71 25.79
C GLN A 339 -14.53 23.73 26.50
N VAL A 340 -13.21 23.57 26.43
CA VAL A 340 -12.27 24.61 26.86
C VAL A 340 -11.92 25.46 25.64
N LEU A 341 -12.44 26.69 25.65
CA LEU A 341 -11.99 27.79 24.78
C LEU A 341 -10.63 28.26 25.30
N GLY A 342 -9.59 28.17 24.47
CA GLY A 342 -8.29 28.78 24.75
C GLY A 342 -8.36 30.29 24.50
N GLU A 343 -7.84 31.08 25.45
CA GLU A 343 -7.71 32.54 25.32
C GLU A 343 -6.63 32.93 24.32
N ASP A 344 -6.90 34.06 23.65
CA ASP A 344 -6.22 34.63 22.50
C ASP A 344 -4.72 34.94 22.69
N LEU A 345 -3.92 34.56 21.70
CA LEU A 345 -2.76 35.32 21.24
C LEU A 345 -2.77 35.37 19.70
N ASP A 346 -2.98 36.57 19.16
CA ASP A 346 -2.72 37.03 17.79
C ASP A 346 -3.26 36.21 16.60
N GLY A 347 -4.51 36.50 16.21
CA GLY A 347 -4.91 36.69 14.80
C GLY A 347 -4.90 35.51 13.82
N ALA A 348 -4.54 34.29 14.21
CA ALA A 348 -4.71 33.09 13.39
C ALA A 348 -6.06 32.41 13.69
N GLU A 349 -6.93 32.26 12.69
CA GLU A 349 -8.18 31.49 12.83
C GLU A 349 -7.87 30.09 13.40
N ALA A 350 -8.54 29.72 14.50
CA ALA A 350 -8.38 28.41 15.13
C ALA A 350 -8.75 27.30 14.15
N VAL A 351 -7.76 26.52 13.71
CA VAL A 351 -7.94 25.38 12.81
C VAL A 351 -8.41 24.17 13.61
N THR A 352 -9.62 23.68 13.35
CA THR A 352 -10.13 22.45 13.97
C THR A 352 -9.63 21.23 13.20
N LEU A 353 -8.99 20.28 13.89
CA LEU A 353 -8.47 19.03 13.30
C LEU A 353 -9.42 17.86 13.56
N VAL A 354 -9.67 17.05 12.53
CA VAL A 354 -10.51 15.84 12.59
C VAL A 354 -9.71 14.65 12.08
N TYR A 355 -9.90 13.47 12.67
CA TYR A 355 -9.16 12.27 12.32
C TYR A 355 -10.08 11.15 11.86
N LYS A 356 -9.70 10.41 10.82
CA LYS A 356 -10.47 9.28 10.28
C LYS A 356 -9.59 8.11 9.90
N ILE A 357 -10.08 6.89 10.10
CA ILE A 357 -9.41 5.65 9.69
C ILE A 357 -9.83 5.29 8.26
N HIS A 358 -8.86 4.91 7.43
CA HIS A 358 -9.06 4.41 6.07
C HIS A 358 -8.28 3.09 5.85
N PRO A 359 -8.82 2.12 5.08
CA PRO A 359 -10.15 2.15 4.47
C PRO A 359 -11.26 2.16 5.52
N ALA A 360 -12.38 2.83 5.22
CA ALA A 360 -13.55 2.89 6.09
C ALA A 360 -14.17 1.49 6.30
N ILE A 361 -14.03 0.61 5.29
CA ILE A 361 -14.35 -0.82 5.37
C ILE A 361 -13.19 -1.59 4.74
N GLY A 362 -12.39 -2.28 5.55
CA GLY A 362 -11.29 -3.14 5.09
C GLY A 362 -11.75 -4.57 4.81
N ILE A 363 -11.20 -5.19 3.76
CA ILE A 363 -11.45 -6.59 3.38
C ILE A 363 -10.20 -7.43 3.64
N ALA A 364 -10.27 -8.28 4.65
CA ALA A 364 -9.28 -9.31 4.93
C ALA A 364 -9.80 -10.67 4.43
N ARG A 365 -8.90 -11.61 4.10
CA ARG A 365 -9.29 -12.96 3.65
C ARG A 365 -8.53 -14.03 4.40
N VAL A 366 -9.24 -15.10 4.72
CA VAL A 366 -8.67 -16.29 5.36
C VAL A 366 -7.68 -16.99 4.42
N GLY A 367 -6.72 -17.71 5.02
CA GLY A 367 -5.70 -18.49 4.32
C GLY A 367 -5.01 -19.40 5.33
N ASP A 368 -4.61 -20.59 4.91
CA ASP A 368 -4.07 -21.61 5.82
C ASP A 368 -2.56 -21.48 6.10
N SER A 369 -1.88 -20.53 5.44
CA SER A 369 -0.50 -20.17 5.77
C SER A 369 -0.41 -19.49 7.15
N THR A 370 0.49 -20.00 7.96
CA THR A 370 0.76 -19.50 9.32
C THR A 370 1.67 -18.28 9.31
N ASP A 371 2.60 -18.22 8.36
CA ASP A 371 3.76 -17.32 8.43
C ASP A 371 3.79 -16.29 7.30
N GLU A 372 3.10 -16.55 6.18
CA GLU A 372 3.12 -15.68 5.01
C GLU A 372 1.74 -15.05 4.73
N TRP A 373 1.77 -13.82 4.22
CA TRP A 373 0.60 -12.99 3.99
C TRP A 373 0.90 -11.93 2.92
N PHE A 374 -0.13 -11.22 2.47
CA PHE A 374 -0.03 -10.06 1.59
C PHE A 374 -1.10 -9.02 1.94
N VAL A 375 -0.95 -7.77 1.48
CA VAL A 375 -1.95 -6.71 1.67
C VAL A 375 -2.95 -6.71 0.52
N GLY A 376 -4.23 -6.51 0.81
CA GLY A 376 -5.25 -6.28 -0.21
C GLY A 376 -4.99 -5.01 -1.06
N PRO A 377 -5.84 -4.72 -2.06
CA PRO A 377 -5.68 -3.54 -2.90
C PRO A 377 -5.77 -2.23 -2.09
N GLU A 378 -4.84 -1.31 -2.32
CA GLU A 378 -4.83 0.04 -1.72
C GLU A 378 -4.96 1.16 -2.76
N THR A 379 -5.06 0.82 -4.04
CA THR A 379 -5.25 1.76 -5.15
C THR A 379 -6.39 1.28 -6.05
N PRO A 380 -7.42 2.11 -6.31
CA PRO A 380 -8.53 1.70 -7.17
C PRO A 380 -8.09 1.27 -8.56
N GLY A 381 -8.74 0.23 -9.10
CA GLY A 381 -8.38 -0.32 -10.41
C GLY A 381 -7.04 -1.05 -10.50
N ARG A 382 -6.30 -1.20 -9.40
CA ARG A 382 -5.07 -2.00 -9.34
C ARG A 382 -5.34 -3.34 -8.66
N PHE A 383 -4.86 -4.41 -9.27
CA PHE A 383 -5.01 -5.77 -8.73
C PHE A 383 -3.88 -6.11 -7.78
N VAL A 384 -4.15 -6.99 -6.82
CA VAL A 384 -3.10 -7.50 -5.93
C VAL A 384 -2.17 -8.41 -6.69
N ARG A 385 -0.85 -8.17 -6.55
CA ARG A 385 0.20 -9.11 -6.93
C ARG A 385 0.99 -9.44 -5.67
N PRO A 386 0.92 -10.68 -5.15
CA PRO A 386 1.63 -11.04 -3.94
C PRO A 386 3.16 -10.99 -4.16
N VAL A 387 3.92 -10.89 -3.06
CA VAL A 387 5.40 -10.88 -3.11
C VAL A 387 5.89 -12.18 -3.76
N ALA A 388 6.88 -12.06 -4.67
CA ALA A 388 7.35 -13.10 -5.58
C ALA A 388 6.29 -13.66 -6.57
N GLY A 389 5.13 -13.00 -6.68
CA GLY A 389 4.08 -13.34 -7.64
C GLY A 389 3.20 -14.55 -7.28
N MET A 390 3.31 -15.10 -6.06
CA MET A 390 2.57 -16.31 -5.64
C MET A 390 1.57 -16.05 -4.50
N PHE A 391 0.33 -16.54 -4.65
CA PHE A 391 -0.72 -16.48 -3.61
C PHE A 391 -0.55 -17.56 -2.53
N ARG A 392 0.35 -18.52 -2.76
CA ARG A 392 0.74 -19.54 -1.79
C ARG A 392 2.14 -19.32 -1.23
N ASP A 393 2.34 -19.85 -0.04
CA ASP A 393 3.65 -19.96 0.60
C ASP A 393 4.47 -21.13 0.03
N ARG A 394 5.72 -21.24 0.47
CA ARG A 394 6.64 -22.33 0.04
C ARG A 394 6.16 -23.75 0.36
N ASN A 395 5.18 -23.88 1.26
CA ASN A 395 4.56 -25.16 1.64
C ASN A 395 3.23 -25.39 0.91
N HIS A 396 2.95 -24.61 -0.13
CA HIS A 396 1.72 -24.63 -0.91
C HIS A 396 0.45 -24.29 -0.10
N LYS A 397 0.57 -23.55 1.01
CA LYS A 397 -0.59 -23.04 1.76
C LYS A 397 -0.99 -21.66 1.26
N ILE A 398 -2.27 -21.35 1.28
CA ILE A 398 -2.80 -20.04 0.87
C ILE A 398 -2.36 -18.97 1.87
N LYS A 399 -1.68 -17.93 1.36
CA LYS A 399 -1.31 -16.73 2.14
C LYS A 399 -2.57 -16.00 2.58
N ARG A 400 -2.57 -15.48 3.80
CA ARG A 400 -3.66 -14.63 4.29
C ARG A 400 -3.61 -13.25 3.62
N GLN A 401 -4.77 -12.71 3.23
CA GLN A 401 -4.88 -11.31 2.79
C GLN A 401 -5.18 -10.44 4.01
N ALA A 402 -4.30 -9.48 4.30
CA ALA A 402 -4.48 -8.49 5.34
C ALA A 402 -5.20 -7.24 4.83
N ALA A 403 -6.07 -6.68 5.67
CA ALA A 403 -6.54 -5.31 5.51
C ALA A 403 -5.60 -4.37 6.28
N ARG A 404 -5.01 -3.38 5.58
CA ARG A 404 -4.14 -2.37 6.19
C ARG A 404 -4.90 -1.07 6.45
N PHE A 405 -4.91 -0.63 7.71
CA PHE A 405 -5.59 0.58 8.17
C PHE A 405 -4.59 1.68 8.52
N ARG A 406 -4.98 2.92 8.21
CA ARG A 406 -4.21 4.15 8.41
C ARG A 406 -5.10 5.21 9.03
N VAL A 407 -4.54 6.07 9.88
CA VAL A 407 -5.24 7.25 10.39
C VAL A 407 -4.88 8.45 9.51
N TRP A 408 -5.87 9.22 9.12
CA TRP A 408 -5.72 10.44 8.31
C TRP A 408 -6.22 11.65 9.09
N GLU A 409 -5.42 12.72 9.05
CA GLU A 409 -5.75 14.03 9.60
C GLU A 409 -6.45 14.87 8.54
N TYR A 410 -7.52 15.54 8.95
CA TYR A 410 -8.32 16.46 8.16
C TYR A 410 -8.31 17.81 8.83
N GLU A 411 -8.15 18.86 8.03
CA GLU A 411 -8.39 20.23 8.45
C GLU A 411 -9.84 20.59 8.22
N GLN A 412 -10.48 21.17 9.22
CA GLN A 412 -11.79 21.77 9.11
C GLN A 412 -11.66 23.28 8.98
N SER A 413 -12.09 23.82 7.84
CA SER A 413 -12.20 25.28 7.65
C SER A 413 -13.31 25.89 8.52
N ALA A 414 -13.35 27.22 8.64
CA ALA A 414 -14.43 27.96 9.31
C ALA A 414 -15.84 27.62 8.76
N SER A 415 -15.94 27.21 7.49
CA SER A 415 -17.20 26.75 6.87
C SER A 415 -17.63 25.34 7.29
N GLY A 416 -16.85 24.67 8.15
CA GLY A 416 -17.05 23.27 8.55
C GLY A 416 -16.54 22.24 7.53
N LYS A 417 -15.95 22.69 6.40
CA LYS A 417 -15.48 21.82 5.33
C LYS A 417 -14.19 21.09 5.71
N LEU A 418 -14.23 19.76 5.63
CA LEU A 418 -13.08 18.88 5.88
C LEU A 418 -12.20 18.74 4.64
N THR A 419 -10.88 18.83 4.80
CA THR A 419 -9.90 18.58 3.73
C THR A 419 -8.80 17.65 4.26
N PRO A 420 -8.52 16.49 3.62
CA PRO A 420 -7.45 15.61 4.05
C PRO A 420 -6.11 16.33 3.94
N LYS A 421 -5.30 16.25 5.00
CA LYS A 421 -3.98 16.87 5.09
C LYS A 421 -2.88 15.85 4.90
N ARG A 422 -2.88 14.82 5.74
CA ARG A 422 -1.79 13.82 5.80
C ARG A 422 -2.21 12.56 6.55
N GLU A 423 -1.42 11.51 6.38
CA GLU A 423 -1.46 10.33 7.23
C GLU A 423 -0.82 10.64 8.60
N ILE A 424 -1.41 10.14 9.67
CA ILE A 424 -0.84 10.14 11.02
C ILE A 424 -0.08 8.83 11.24
N THR A 425 1.21 8.96 11.51
CA THR A 425 2.14 7.87 11.80
C THR A 425 2.67 7.98 13.23
N THR A 426 3.39 6.96 13.69
CA THR A 426 4.07 6.92 14.99
C THR A 426 5.02 8.09 15.24
N SER A 427 5.51 8.75 14.19
CA SER A 427 6.30 10.00 14.31
C SER A 427 5.47 11.22 14.71
N ALA A 428 4.16 11.23 14.46
CA ALA A 428 3.28 12.34 14.78
C ALA A 428 2.51 12.14 16.11
N ALA A 429 2.15 10.89 16.42
CA ALA A 429 1.46 10.53 17.65
C ALA A 429 1.74 9.07 18.00
N ALA A 430 1.77 8.74 19.30
CA ALA A 430 1.63 7.35 19.71
C ALA A 430 0.22 6.87 19.30
N ILE A 431 0.16 5.72 18.62
CA ILE A 431 -1.08 5.16 18.09
C ILE A 431 -1.38 3.88 18.84
N LYS A 432 -2.56 3.78 19.44
CA LYS A 432 -3.09 2.54 19.99
C LYS A 432 -4.28 2.10 19.17
N TRP A 433 -4.19 0.93 18.55
CA TRP A 433 -5.28 0.36 17.77
C TRP A 433 -6.17 -0.52 18.64
N THR A 434 -7.46 -0.56 18.35
CA THR A 434 -8.41 -1.52 18.93
C THR A 434 -9.27 -2.13 17.83
N VAL A 435 -9.32 -3.46 17.79
CA VAL A 435 -10.16 -4.23 16.87
C VAL A 435 -11.10 -5.11 17.68
N HIS A 436 -12.39 -5.04 17.40
CA HIS A 436 -13.40 -5.84 18.11
C HIS A 436 -14.21 -6.66 17.11
N VAL A 437 -13.71 -7.82 16.72
CA VAL A 437 -14.40 -8.74 15.79
C VAL A 437 -15.14 -9.86 16.54
N ALA A 438 -16.19 -10.40 15.92
CA ALA A 438 -16.85 -11.61 16.41
C ALA A 438 -17.43 -12.44 15.24
N ASN A 439 -17.67 -13.72 15.49
CA ASN A 439 -18.50 -14.57 14.64
C ASN A 439 -19.78 -14.97 15.40
N LYS A 440 -20.93 -14.62 14.82
CA LYS A 440 -22.26 -14.87 15.41
C LYS A 440 -23.14 -15.76 14.55
N LYS A 441 -22.60 -16.36 13.48
CA LYS A 441 -23.36 -17.15 12.51
C LYS A 441 -24.17 -18.26 13.15
N ALA A 442 -23.58 -18.98 14.10
CA ALA A 442 -24.23 -20.12 14.76
C ALA A 442 -25.43 -19.70 15.63
N ALA A 443 -25.44 -18.47 16.14
CA ALA A 443 -26.53 -17.93 16.94
C ALA A 443 -27.59 -17.21 16.11
N PHE A 444 -27.27 -16.80 14.89
CA PHE A 444 -28.13 -15.95 14.08
C PHE A 444 -29.33 -16.73 13.50
N PHE A 445 -30.17 -15.98 12.80
CA PHE A 445 -31.29 -16.52 12.03
C PHE A 445 -30.83 -17.45 10.90
N GLU A 446 -31.67 -18.39 10.50
CA GLU A 446 -31.46 -19.15 9.28
C GLU A 446 -31.52 -18.23 8.06
N PHE A 447 -30.63 -18.46 7.09
CA PHE A 447 -30.62 -17.71 5.85
C PHE A 447 -31.68 -18.25 4.88
N HIS A 448 -32.73 -17.46 4.63
CA HIS A 448 -33.80 -17.77 3.68
C HIS A 448 -33.90 -16.66 2.62
N TYR A 449 -32.81 -16.45 1.86
CA TYR A 449 -32.71 -15.43 0.80
C TYR A 449 -33.00 -14.01 1.32
N GLN A 450 -33.90 -13.27 0.68
CA GLN A 450 -34.23 -11.88 1.06
C GLN A 450 -35.21 -11.77 2.23
N ARG A 451 -35.61 -12.88 2.88
CA ARG A 451 -36.46 -12.78 4.09
C ARG A 451 -35.70 -12.07 5.19
N GLY A 452 -36.34 -11.06 5.78
CA GLY A 452 -35.72 -10.15 6.76
C GLY A 452 -35.12 -8.90 6.12
N GLN A 453 -34.91 -8.87 4.80
CA GLN A 453 -34.41 -7.66 4.20
C GLN A 453 -35.42 -6.53 4.33
N ARG A 454 -34.97 -5.40 4.89
CA ARG A 454 -35.76 -4.19 4.95
C ARG A 454 -35.94 -3.58 3.57
N THR A 455 -37.17 -3.20 3.28
CA THR A 455 -37.57 -2.53 2.03
C THR A 455 -37.75 -1.01 2.20
N ALA A 456 -37.76 -0.50 3.43
CA ALA A 456 -37.84 0.93 3.75
C ALA A 456 -37.16 1.30 5.10
N PRO A 457 -36.72 2.57 5.29
CA PRO A 457 -36.19 3.09 6.57
C PRO A 457 -37.24 3.10 7.71
N GLY A 458 -36.79 3.15 8.98
CA GLY A 458 -37.66 3.27 10.17
C GLY A 458 -38.15 1.99 10.87
N GLY A 459 -37.45 0.85 10.78
CA GLY A 459 -37.81 -0.44 11.44
C GLY A 459 -36.60 -1.22 11.97
N PRO A 460 -36.78 -2.40 12.61
CA PRO A 460 -35.67 -3.19 13.13
C PRO A 460 -34.70 -3.59 12.02
N LEU A 461 -33.39 -3.41 12.22
CA LEU A 461 -32.36 -3.52 11.17
C LEU A 461 -32.35 -4.80 10.37
N SER A 462 -32.67 -5.90 11.03
CA SER A 462 -32.66 -7.20 10.40
C SER A 462 -33.99 -7.59 9.77
N GLY A 463 -35.04 -6.75 9.91
CA GLY A 463 -36.39 -6.90 9.37
C GLY A 463 -37.08 -8.25 9.63
N PHE A 464 -36.48 -9.13 10.42
CA PHE A 464 -36.98 -10.48 10.65
C PHE A 464 -38.24 -10.45 11.51
N ALA A 465 -39.22 -11.27 11.13
CA ALA A 465 -40.35 -11.57 12.00
C ALA A 465 -39.85 -12.33 13.24
N SER A 466 -40.54 -12.17 14.37
CA SER A 466 -40.25 -12.93 15.60
C SER A 466 -40.36 -14.45 15.43
N SER A 467 -41.11 -14.90 14.43
CA SER A 467 -41.25 -16.31 14.06
C SER A 467 -40.18 -16.83 13.11
N HIS A 468 -39.24 -16.00 12.65
CA HIS A 468 -38.19 -16.43 11.72
C HIS A 468 -37.25 -17.43 12.41
N PRO A 469 -36.94 -18.58 11.78
CA PRO A 469 -36.19 -19.64 12.45
C PRO A 469 -34.76 -19.23 12.79
N LEU A 470 -34.29 -19.72 13.93
CA LEU A 470 -32.91 -19.56 14.39
C LEU A 470 -32.07 -20.77 13.98
N ARG A 471 -30.81 -20.54 13.61
CA ARG A 471 -29.81 -21.62 13.59
C ARG A 471 -29.64 -22.15 15.00
N ASN A 472 -29.38 -23.45 15.16
CA ASN A 472 -29.24 -24.08 16.48
C ASN A 472 -30.44 -23.77 17.42
N PRO A 473 -31.69 -24.05 17.01
CA PRO A 473 -32.89 -23.62 17.75
C PRO A 473 -33.05 -24.33 19.10
N SER A 474 -32.34 -25.44 19.32
CA SER A 474 -32.34 -26.19 20.60
C SER A 474 -31.54 -25.51 21.72
N ILE A 475 -30.85 -24.40 21.45
CA ILE A 475 -30.05 -23.66 22.43
C ILE A 475 -30.75 -22.35 22.79
N GLY A 476 -31.11 -22.20 24.06
CA GLY A 476 -31.89 -21.08 24.58
C GLY A 476 -33.39 -21.37 24.60
N PRO A 477 -34.22 -20.40 25.07
CA PRO A 477 -35.66 -20.58 25.14
C PRO A 477 -36.29 -20.65 23.74
N ALA A 478 -37.30 -21.51 23.57
CA ALA A 478 -38.06 -21.62 22.33
C ALA A 478 -38.71 -20.28 21.97
N GLY A 479 -38.50 -19.81 20.74
CA GLY A 479 -38.99 -18.50 20.29
C GLY A 479 -38.28 -17.30 20.94
N GLY A 480 -37.19 -17.52 21.68
CA GLY A 480 -36.36 -16.46 22.25
C GLY A 480 -35.55 -15.71 21.20
N PRO A 481 -34.95 -14.56 21.57
CA PRO A 481 -34.17 -13.76 20.63
C PRO A 481 -32.85 -14.46 20.26
N TRP A 482 -32.34 -14.19 19.06
CA TRP A 482 -31.12 -14.80 18.53
C TRP A 482 -29.88 -14.53 19.40
N ASP A 483 -29.89 -13.43 20.15
CA ASP A 483 -28.85 -12.96 21.05
C ASP A 483 -29.14 -13.23 22.53
N HIS A 484 -30.06 -14.15 22.87
CA HIS A 484 -30.31 -14.59 24.26
C HIS A 484 -29.00 -15.00 24.98
N ALA A 485 -28.91 -14.77 26.29
CA ALA A 485 -27.68 -14.98 27.07
C ALA A 485 -27.07 -16.39 26.89
N ASP A 486 -27.89 -17.45 26.95
CA ASP A 486 -27.45 -18.83 26.69
C ASP A 486 -26.86 -19.03 25.30
N ARG A 487 -27.43 -18.36 24.30
CA ARG A 487 -26.98 -18.44 22.92
C ARG A 487 -25.66 -17.72 22.76
N ARG A 488 -25.50 -16.53 23.34
CA ARG A 488 -24.22 -15.81 23.37
C ARG A 488 -23.12 -16.67 23.98
N ALA A 489 -23.39 -17.28 25.14
CA ALA A 489 -22.42 -18.11 25.85
C ALA A 489 -22.02 -19.40 25.09
N LYS A 490 -22.91 -19.97 24.27
CA LYS A 490 -22.70 -21.29 23.65
C LYS A 490 -22.41 -21.26 22.15
N LEU A 491 -22.75 -20.17 21.47
CA LEU A 491 -22.78 -20.09 19.99
C LEU A 491 -22.00 -18.89 19.43
N TRP A 492 -21.58 -17.91 20.23
CA TRP A 492 -20.74 -16.81 19.74
C TRP A 492 -19.27 -17.16 19.86
N ILE A 493 -18.50 -16.84 18.82
CA ILE A 493 -17.04 -16.72 18.93
C ILE A 493 -16.78 -15.22 19.08
N ALA A 494 -16.59 -14.77 20.32
CA ALA A 494 -16.45 -13.36 20.67
C ALA A 494 -15.25 -13.17 21.62
N PRO A 495 -14.06 -12.88 21.08
CA PRO A 495 -12.85 -12.56 21.86
C PRO A 495 -12.96 -11.29 22.72
N GLY A 496 -13.89 -10.39 22.39
CA GLY A 496 -13.90 -9.03 22.93
C GLY A 496 -12.98 -8.09 22.13
N PRO A 497 -12.87 -6.82 22.54
CA PRO A 497 -11.95 -5.86 21.91
C PRO A 497 -10.49 -6.24 22.22
N VAL A 498 -9.66 -6.30 21.19
CA VAL A 498 -8.21 -6.53 21.30
C VAL A 498 -7.49 -5.24 20.93
N SER A 499 -6.61 -4.77 21.82
CA SER A 499 -5.81 -3.57 21.59
C SER A 499 -4.35 -3.89 21.34
N LEU A 500 -3.70 -3.05 20.55
CA LEU A 500 -2.30 -3.15 20.18
C LEU A 500 -1.69 -1.75 20.11
N ASP A 501 -0.74 -1.47 21.00
CA ASP A 501 0.08 -0.26 20.92
C ASP A 501 1.02 -0.38 19.71
N ALA A 502 1.01 0.63 18.85
CA ALA A 502 1.71 0.59 17.59
C ALA A 502 3.21 0.76 17.79
N ALA A 503 3.95 -0.31 17.49
CA ALA A 503 5.40 -0.33 17.37
C ALA A 503 5.80 -1.22 16.20
N GLU A 504 7.03 -1.08 15.70
CA GLU A 504 7.49 -1.91 14.59
C GLU A 504 7.42 -3.41 14.96
N GLY A 505 6.66 -4.17 14.18
CA GLY A 505 6.53 -5.61 14.39
C GLY A 505 5.66 -6.01 15.58
N ALA A 506 5.05 -5.06 16.30
CA ALA A 506 4.12 -5.39 17.36
C ALA A 506 2.97 -6.23 16.79
N GLN A 507 2.61 -7.30 17.50
CA GLN A 507 1.63 -8.27 17.05
C GLN A 507 0.84 -8.86 18.21
N THR A 508 -0.40 -9.21 17.95
CA THR A 508 -1.25 -9.91 18.93
C THR A 508 -2.27 -10.80 18.22
N ILE A 509 -2.76 -11.81 18.92
CA ILE A 509 -3.71 -12.80 18.40
C ILE A 509 -5.12 -12.41 18.85
N VAL A 510 -6.09 -12.57 17.95
CA VAL A 510 -7.50 -12.34 18.25
C VAL A 510 -8.17 -13.67 18.53
N GLU A 511 -8.25 -14.05 19.81
CA GLU A 511 -8.80 -15.33 20.24
C GLU A 511 -9.63 -15.25 21.53
N THR A 512 -10.63 -16.12 21.65
CA THR A 512 -11.45 -16.28 22.86
C THR A 512 -10.92 -17.41 23.72
N SER A 513 -10.99 -17.24 25.05
CA SER A 513 -10.70 -18.29 26.04
C SER A 513 -11.83 -19.32 26.20
N SER A 514 -12.93 -19.17 25.46
CA SER A 514 -14.07 -20.08 25.52
C SER A 514 -13.68 -21.52 25.17
N THR A 515 -13.99 -22.45 26.06
CA THR A 515 -13.86 -23.90 25.84
C THR A 515 -15.14 -24.52 25.27
N VAL A 516 -16.19 -23.71 25.08
CA VAL A 516 -17.54 -24.17 24.68
C VAL A 516 -17.71 -24.27 23.16
N VAL A 517 -16.94 -23.48 22.41
CA VAL A 517 -16.95 -23.42 20.94
C VAL A 517 -15.71 -24.14 20.37
N PRO A 518 -15.82 -24.82 19.21
CA PRO A 518 -14.74 -25.64 18.66
C PRO A 518 -13.64 -24.83 17.94
N ILE A 519 -13.82 -23.52 17.79
CA ILE A 519 -12.89 -22.58 17.15
C ILE A 519 -12.72 -21.38 18.09
N THR A 520 -11.49 -21.08 18.47
CA THR A 520 -11.17 -20.01 19.43
C THR A 520 -10.49 -18.81 18.79
N ARG A 521 -9.78 -18.99 17.68
CA ARG A 521 -9.01 -17.92 17.01
C ARG A 521 -9.76 -17.38 15.79
N LEU A 522 -9.95 -16.07 15.73
CA LEU A 522 -10.58 -15.37 14.61
C LEU A 522 -9.57 -14.59 13.75
N GLY A 523 -8.35 -14.37 14.22
CA GLY A 523 -7.36 -13.64 13.45
C GLY A 523 -6.13 -13.22 14.26
N ALA A 524 -5.44 -12.22 13.73
CA ALA A 524 -4.30 -11.56 14.37
C ALA A 524 -4.21 -10.10 13.95
N LEU A 525 -3.52 -9.29 14.75
CA LEU A 525 -3.19 -7.89 14.48
C LEU A 525 -1.68 -7.74 14.40
N ARG A 526 -1.19 -6.86 13.55
CA ARG A 526 0.22 -6.43 13.51
C ARG A 526 0.32 -4.95 13.18
N THR A 527 1.37 -4.28 13.61
CA THR A 527 1.73 -2.93 13.14
C THR A 527 3.04 -2.90 12.38
N ASP A 528 3.14 -2.01 11.40
CA ASP A 528 4.43 -1.67 10.76
C ASP A 528 5.13 -0.53 11.51
N ARG A 529 6.34 -0.18 11.05
CA ARG A 529 7.17 0.89 11.63
C ARG A 529 6.52 2.27 11.62
N LEU A 530 5.54 2.51 10.75
CA LEU A 530 4.79 3.77 10.67
C LEU A 530 3.57 3.76 11.60
N GLY A 531 3.31 2.63 12.26
CA GLY A 531 2.17 2.42 13.13
C GLY A 531 0.88 2.08 12.41
N ARG A 532 0.93 1.68 11.13
CA ARG A 532 -0.25 1.24 10.39
C ARG A 532 -0.68 -0.13 10.89
N LEU A 533 -1.99 -0.34 11.04
CA LEU A 533 -2.54 -1.60 11.51
C LEU A 533 -2.79 -2.57 10.36
N TYR A 534 -2.38 -3.81 10.53
CA TYR A 534 -2.69 -4.94 9.67
C TYR A 534 -3.64 -5.87 10.42
N VAL A 535 -4.83 -6.10 9.86
CA VAL A 535 -5.79 -7.08 10.38
C VAL A 535 -5.76 -8.32 9.50
N TYR A 536 -5.44 -9.46 10.10
CA TYR A 536 -5.44 -10.77 9.45
C TYR A 536 -6.65 -11.57 9.90
N GLY A 537 -7.30 -12.24 8.94
CA GLY A 537 -8.35 -13.21 9.22
C GLY A 537 -7.83 -14.50 9.86
N GLY A 538 -8.77 -15.40 10.15
CA GLY A 538 -8.52 -16.77 10.55
C GLY A 538 -7.82 -17.62 9.48
N HIS A 539 -7.74 -18.92 9.73
CA HIS A 539 -7.04 -19.89 8.86
C HIS A 539 -8.00 -20.69 7.96
N GLY A 540 -9.25 -20.22 7.78
CA GLY A 540 -10.26 -20.88 6.97
C GLY A 540 -10.77 -22.16 7.62
N ARG A 541 -10.77 -22.23 8.96
CA ARG A 541 -11.21 -23.41 9.70
C ARG A 541 -12.73 -23.44 9.80
N ALA A 542 -13.30 -24.63 9.61
CA ALA A 542 -14.69 -24.93 9.93
C ALA A 542 -14.76 -26.24 10.74
N LYS A 543 -15.54 -26.25 11.81
CA LYS A 543 -15.67 -27.41 12.71
C LYS A 543 -17.07 -27.55 13.27
N PRO A 544 -17.62 -28.77 13.35
CA PRO A 544 -18.81 -29.02 14.16
C PRO A 544 -18.44 -29.11 15.64
N LYS A 545 -19.37 -28.73 16.51
CA LYS A 545 -19.26 -28.91 17.96
C LYS A 545 -19.23 -30.38 18.35
N VAL A 546 -20.01 -31.21 17.65
CA VAL A 546 -20.01 -32.67 17.81
C VAL A 546 -19.28 -33.27 16.62
N VAL A 547 -18.16 -33.93 16.88
CA VAL A 547 -17.34 -34.59 15.85
C VAL A 547 -18.19 -35.57 15.05
N GLY A 548 -18.10 -35.52 13.73
CA GLY A 548 -18.87 -36.36 12.81
C GLY A 548 -20.25 -35.82 12.44
N SER A 549 -20.64 -34.62 12.91
CA SER A 549 -21.90 -33.99 12.45
C SER A 549 -21.87 -33.78 10.93
N PRO A 550 -22.93 -34.18 10.19
CA PRO A 550 -22.97 -34.00 8.74
C PRO A 550 -23.15 -32.53 8.34
N LEU A 551 -22.85 -32.22 7.08
CA LEU A 551 -23.27 -31.01 6.40
C LEU A 551 -24.49 -31.35 5.54
N THR A 552 -25.68 -30.96 5.98
CA THR A 552 -26.96 -31.34 5.36
C THR A 552 -27.63 -30.21 4.59
N ASP A 553 -27.14 -28.97 4.76
CA ASP A 553 -27.69 -27.78 4.13
C ASP A 553 -26.58 -26.91 3.53
N THR A 554 -26.91 -26.05 2.57
CA THR A 554 -25.94 -25.14 1.95
C THR A 554 -25.57 -23.97 2.87
N PHE A 555 -26.51 -23.49 3.68
CA PHE A 555 -26.35 -22.27 4.47
C PHE A 555 -26.47 -22.48 5.98
N ASN A 556 -27.30 -23.44 6.42
CA ASN A 556 -27.84 -23.51 7.77
C ASN A 556 -27.46 -24.83 8.48
N ASN A 557 -26.17 -25.14 8.56
CA ASN A 557 -25.72 -26.39 9.21
C ASN A 557 -25.71 -26.25 10.73
N VAL A 558 -26.58 -27.02 11.39
CA VAL A 558 -26.71 -27.05 12.86
C VAL A 558 -25.42 -27.59 13.50
N GLY A 559 -24.96 -26.94 14.56
CA GLY A 559 -23.80 -27.33 15.35
C GLY A 559 -22.45 -26.95 14.74
N TRP A 560 -22.42 -26.32 13.56
CA TRP A 560 -21.19 -25.93 12.88
C TRP A 560 -20.71 -24.51 13.23
N PHE A 561 -19.40 -24.31 13.11
CA PHE A 561 -18.69 -23.04 13.35
C PHE A 561 -17.65 -22.84 12.24
N ASP A 562 -17.34 -21.59 11.93
CA ASP A 562 -16.19 -21.21 11.09
C ASP A 562 -15.45 -20.00 11.69
N ASP A 563 -14.32 -19.61 11.08
CA ASP A 563 -13.42 -18.56 11.62
C ASP A 563 -13.43 -17.23 10.84
N VAL A 564 -14.39 -17.03 9.94
CA VAL A 564 -14.65 -15.69 9.37
C VAL A 564 -15.37 -14.81 10.39
N CYS A 565 -15.22 -13.50 10.29
CA CYS A 565 -15.77 -12.55 11.27
C CYS A 565 -15.84 -11.14 10.69
N ASP A 566 -16.47 -10.22 11.41
CA ASP A 566 -16.40 -8.79 11.12
C ASP A 566 -16.50 -7.97 12.40
N GLY A 567 -16.13 -6.70 12.35
CA GLY A 567 -16.25 -5.80 13.50
C GLY A 567 -15.57 -4.44 13.32
N PRO A 568 -15.79 -3.52 14.29
CA PRO A 568 -15.21 -2.19 14.25
C PRO A 568 -13.69 -2.19 14.52
N VAL A 569 -13.05 -1.17 13.95
CA VAL A 569 -11.64 -0.79 14.11
C VAL A 569 -11.60 0.67 14.57
N SER A 570 -10.97 0.93 15.70
CA SER A 570 -10.76 2.27 16.27
C SER A 570 -9.30 2.50 16.64
N ALA A 571 -8.94 3.76 16.87
CA ALA A 571 -7.62 4.14 17.33
C ALA A 571 -7.69 5.20 18.44
N GLU A 572 -6.67 5.25 19.27
CA GLU A 572 -6.38 6.35 20.19
C GLU A 572 -5.02 6.93 19.82
N LEU A 573 -4.98 8.25 19.62
CA LEU A 573 -3.79 9.02 19.30
C LEU A 573 -3.35 9.79 20.54
N THR A 574 -2.08 9.71 20.90
CA THR A 574 -1.48 10.59 21.91
C THR A 574 -0.34 11.39 21.27
N PHE A 575 -0.57 12.68 21.10
CA PHE A 575 0.40 13.61 20.51
C PHE A 575 1.41 14.07 21.57
N THR A 576 2.55 14.59 21.12
CA THR A 576 3.66 15.03 21.98
C THR A 576 3.31 16.24 22.84
N ASP A 577 2.34 17.05 22.43
CA ASP A 577 1.77 18.16 23.19
C ASP A 577 0.83 17.68 24.32
N GLY A 578 0.68 16.37 24.51
CA GLY A 578 -0.21 15.75 25.48
C GLY A 578 -1.65 15.60 25.00
N ARG A 579 -2.00 16.14 23.81
CA ARG A 579 -3.34 16.01 23.23
C ARG A 579 -3.65 14.56 22.95
N ARG A 580 -4.82 14.12 23.39
CA ARG A 580 -5.34 12.77 23.14
C ARG A 580 -6.57 12.83 22.25
N VAL A 581 -6.59 12.03 21.20
CA VAL A 581 -7.71 11.98 20.26
C VAL A 581 -8.14 10.54 20.07
N LYS A 582 -9.42 10.27 20.32
CA LYS A 582 -10.02 8.99 19.96
C LYS A 582 -10.54 9.07 18.53
N VAL A 583 -10.34 8.02 17.75
CA VAL A 583 -10.80 7.90 16.37
C VAL A 583 -11.73 6.70 16.27
N GLY A 584 -13.04 6.99 16.26
CA GLY A 584 -14.08 5.97 16.33
C GLY A 584 -14.30 5.39 17.74
N GLY A 585 -15.26 4.49 17.88
CA GLY A 585 -15.55 3.79 19.14
C GLY A 585 -17.04 3.73 19.42
N TRP A 586 -17.44 2.95 20.43
CA TRP A 586 -18.84 2.82 20.82
C TRP A 586 -19.30 4.10 21.54
N THR A 587 -20.21 4.84 20.93
CA THR A 587 -20.90 5.95 21.58
C THR A 587 -22.39 5.59 21.68
N SER A 588 -22.96 5.71 22.88
CA SER A 588 -24.38 5.43 23.13
C SER A 588 -25.35 6.46 22.51
N GLY A 589 -24.83 7.52 21.86
CA GLY A 589 -25.62 8.70 21.49
C GLY A 589 -25.68 9.10 20.00
N VAL A 590 -24.92 8.48 19.08
CA VAL A 590 -24.82 8.97 17.69
C VAL A 590 -26.03 8.54 16.84
N ARG A 591 -26.76 9.53 16.31
CA ARG A 591 -27.85 9.38 15.34
C ARG A 591 -27.38 9.72 13.92
N GLU A 592 -28.19 9.35 12.94
CA GLU A 592 -27.98 9.74 11.54
C GLU A 592 -28.19 11.24 11.35
N GLY A 593 -27.23 11.93 10.73
CA GLY A 593 -27.27 13.38 10.54
C GLY A 593 -26.59 14.19 11.65
N ASP A 594 -26.14 13.56 12.73
CA ASP A 594 -25.25 14.21 13.68
C ASP A 594 -23.93 14.51 12.96
N SER A 595 -23.45 15.75 13.08
CA SER A 595 -22.11 16.12 12.63
C SER A 595 -21.11 15.14 13.22
N VAL A 596 -20.26 14.56 12.36
CA VAL A 596 -19.14 13.69 12.75
C VAL A 596 -18.23 14.51 13.66
N GLY A 597 -18.54 14.55 14.95
CA GLY A 597 -17.62 14.99 15.97
C GLY A 597 -16.42 14.03 16.04
N THR A 598 -15.54 14.27 17.00
CA THR A 598 -14.32 13.50 17.26
C THR A 598 -14.51 11.98 17.29
N ASP A 599 -15.73 11.48 17.45
CA ASP A 599 -16.02 10.07 17.73
C ASP A 599 -16.51 9.24 16.51
N GLY A 600 -16.66 9.83 15.32
CA GLY A 600 -17.21 9.14 14.14
C GLY A 600 -16.21 8.71 13.06
N GLY A 601 -14.91 8.89 13.28
CA GLY A 601 -13.84 8.55 12.31
C GLY A 601 -13.45 7.06 12.23
N GLY A 602 -14.17 6.16 12.91
CA GLY A 602 -13.86 4.73 12.97
C GLY A 602 -14.00 3.98 11.64
N ALA A 603 -13.45 2.77 11.55
CA ALA A 603 -13.56 1.91 10.39
C ALA A 603 -14.13 0.52 10.76
N TRP A 604 -14.39 -0.31 9.77
CA TRP A 604 -14.85 -1.69 9.95
C TRP A 604 -13.93 -2.66 9.20
N VAL A 605 -13.78 -3.88 9.71
CA VAL A 605 -13.11 -4.97 8.98
C VAL A 605 -14.09 -6.10 8.73
N ILE A 606 -14.07 -6.65 7.51
CA ILE A 606 -14.77 -7.88 7.12
C ILE A 606 -13.71 -8.91 6.75
N VAL A 607 -13.74 -10.08 7.41
CA VAL A 607 -12.92 -11.24 7.08
C VAL A 607 -13.75 -12.20 6.24
N ALA A 608 -13.28 -12.50 5.04
CA ALA A 608 -14.00 -13.25 4.02
C ALA A 608 -13.23 -14.51 3.55
N PRO A 609 -13.87 -15.38 2.75
CA PRO A 609 -13.19 -16.43 1.98
C PRO A 609 -12.05 -15.89 1.09
N PRO A 610 -11.11 -16.75 0.64
CA PRO A 610 -10.11 -16.37 -0.36
C PRO A 610 -10.76 -15.91 -1.68
N ASP A 611 -10.05 -15.04 -2.40
CA ASP A 611 -10.39 -14.67 -3.77
C ASP A 611 -9.51 -15.46 -4.73
N TYR A 612 -10.12 -16.39 -5.47
CA TYR A 612 -9.41 -17.28 -6.38
C TYR A 612 -9.21 -16.68 -7.78
N ALA A 613 -9.69 -15.48 -8.05
CA ALA A 613 -9.49 -14.79 -9.32
C ALA A 613 -9.30 -13.27 -9.12
N PRO A 614 -8.31 -12.83 -8.32
CA PRO A 614 -8.21 -11.44 -7.83
C PRO A 614 -7.96 -10.39 -8.92
N GLN A 615 -7.68 -10.82 -10.16
CA GLN A 615 -7.50 -9.95 -11.34
C GLN A 615 -8.76 -9.82 -12.22
N ILE A 616 -9.84 -10.52 -11.86
CA ILE A 616 -11.14 -10.52 -12.52
C ILE A 616 -12.15 -9.83 -11.61
N THR A 617 -12.56 -8.62 -11.97
CA THR A 617 -13.48 -7.83 -11.15
C THR A 617 -14.93 -8.33 -11.29
N ASN A 618 -15.67 -8.32 -10.19
CA ASN A 618 -17.11 -8.60 -10.16
C ASN A 618 -17.88 -7.63 -11.07
N VAL A 619 -18.92 -8.13 -11.75
CA VAL A 619 -19.82 -7.28 -12.57
C VAL A 619 -20.46 -6.16 -11.73
N MET A 620 -20.83 -6.50 -10.50
CA MET A 620 -21.28 -5.55 -9.49
C MET A 620 -20.43 -5.76 -8.24
N THR A 621 -19.63 -4.75 -7.89
CA THR A 621 -18.75 -4.76 -6.72
C THR A 621 -19.48 -4.22 -5.49
N LEU A 622 -18.96 -4.47 -4.29
CA LEU A 622 -19.53 -3.90 -3.08
C LEU A 622 -19.45 -2.36 -3.10
N TYR A 623 -18.41 -1.80 -3.74
CA TYR A 623 -18.31 -0.35 -3.97
C TYR A 623 -19.50 0.17 -4.79
N ASP A 624 -19.87 -0.51 -5.89
CA ASP A 624 -20.99 -0.09 -6.74
C ASP A 624 -22.31 -0.04 -5.94
N VAL A 625 -22.55 -1.05 -5.08
CA VAL A 625 -23.76 -1.13 -4.25
C VAL A 625 -23.78 -0.05 -3.18
N LEU A 626 -22.68 0.14 -2.46
CA LEU A 626 -22.64 1.12 -1.37
C LEU A 626 -22.62 2.56 -1.90
N LEU A 627 -22.03 2.79 -3.07
CA LEU A 627 -22.12 4.08 -3.78
C LEU A 627 -23.56 4.37 -4.20
N ASP A 628 -24.30 3.37 -4.70
CA ASP A 628 -25.70 3.50 -5.06
C ASP A 628 -26.60 3.76 -3.83
N VAL A 629 -26.35 3.07 -2.72
CA VAL A 629 -27.01 3.35 -1.42
C VAL A 629 -26.73 4.78 -0.99
N ALA A 630 -25.47 5.23 -1.02
CA ALA A 630 -25.09 6.59 -0.68
C ALA A 630 -25.77 7.62 -1.59
N ARG A 631 -25.85 7.34 -2.89
CA ARG A 631 -26.50 8.22 -3.87
C ARG A 631 -28.01 8.32 -3.62
N ARG A 632 -28.70 7.23 -3.26
CA ARG A 632 -30.15 7.24 -3.06
C ARG A 632 -30.57 7.76 -1.69
N HIS A 633 -29.80 7.49 -0.63
CA HIS A 633 -30.29 7.63 0.75
C HIS A 633 -29.44 8.52 1.65
N LEU A 634 -28.12 8.60 1.43
CA LEU A 634 -27.23 9.30 2.38
C LEU A 634 -26.94 10.73 1.95
N THR A 635 -26.74 11.64 2.90
CA THR A 635 -26.29 13.01 2.61
C THR A 635 -24.80 13.02 2.25
N VAL A 636 -24.40 13.88 1.32
CA VAL A 636 -22.97 14.11 1.03
C VAL A 636 -22.42 15.07 2.08
N PRO A 637 -21.38 14.68 2.84
CA PRO A 637 -20.82 15.53 3.88
C PRO A 637 -20.05 16.71 3.28
N ASN A 638 -19.91 17.80 4.04
CA ASN A 638 -19.08 18.95 3.67
C ASN A 638 -17.59 18.59 3.79
N ASN A 639 -17.07 17.88 2.79
CA ASN A 639 -15.73 17.32 2.78
C ASN A 639 -15.18 17.34 1.35
N SER A 640 -13.95 17.81 1.17
CA SER A 640 -13.30 17.98 -0.12
C SER A 640 -13.09 16.68 -0.88
N LEU A 641 -13.16 15.53 -0.22
CA LEU A 641 -13.22 14.22 -0.89
C LEU A 641 -14.41 14.09 -1.86
N PHE A 642 -15.44 14.92 -1.69
CA PHE A 642 -16.64 14.93 -2.52
C PHE A 642 -16.69 16.11 -3.50
N ASP A 643 -15.64 16.93 -3.56
CA ASP A 643 -15.59 18.07 -4.47
C ASP A 643 -15.02 17.71 -5.84
N PRO A 644 -15.55 18.29 -6.93
CA PRO A 644 -14.91 18.17 -8.22
C PRO A 644 -13.52 18.83 -8.21
N PRO A 645 -12.57 18.37 -9.03
CA PRO A 645 -11.25 18.99 -9.12
C PRO A 645 -11.35 20.42 -9.65
N SER A 646 -10.61 21.35 -9.05
CA SER A 646 -10.67 22.79 -9.36
C SER A 646 -9.95 23.20 -10.65
N SER A 647 -9.04 22.40 -11.19
CA SER A 647 -8.19 22.79 -12.35
C SER A 647 -7.82 21.67 -13.32
N GLY A 648 -8.32 20.44 -13.14
CA GLY A 648 -7.87 19.29 -13.93
C GLY A 648 -6.45 18.79 -13.61
N THR A 649 -5.76 19.36 -12.62
CA THR A 649 -4.38 18.99 -12.22
C THR A 649 -4.18 18.73 -10.72
N GLY A 650 -5.24 18.78 -9.90
CA GLY A 650 -5.24 18.17 -8.57
C GLY A 650 -5.99 16.85 -8.61
N SER A 651 -5.53 15.80 -7.93
CA SER A 651 -6.27 14.53 -7.86
C SER A 651 -7.51 14.75 -6.99
N PRO A 652 -8.73 14.91 -7.53
CA PRO A 652 -9.91 14.96 -6.68
C PRO A 652 -10.05 13.60 -5.99
N GLY A 653 -10.50 13.57 -4.74
CA GLY A 653 -10.91 12.32 -4.13
C GLY A 653 -12.03 11.71 -4.99
N GLN A 654 -11.89 10.48 -5.48
CA GLN A 654 -12.76 9.78 -6.43
C GLN A 654 -14.24 9.73 -6.02
N LEU A 655 -14.55 10.01 -4.75
CA LEU A 655 -15.92 10.16 -4.23
C LEU A 655 -16.63 11.43 -4.70
N TRP A 656 -15.93 12.41 -5.32
CA TRP A 656 -16.54 13.57 -5.98
C TRP A 656 -17.64 13.22 -6.98
N ARG A 657 -17.52 12.03 -7.57
CA ARG A 657 -18.54 11.47 -8.46
C ARG A 657 -19.90 11.36 -7.78
N LEU A 658 -19.95 11.04 -6.49
CA LEU A 658 -21.20 10.94 -5.73
C LEU A 658 -21.97 12.27 -5.75
N THR A 659 -21.28 13.40 -5.59
CA THR A 659 -21.87 14.74 -5.65
C THR A 659 -22.56 14.98 -7.00
N ARG A 660 -21.88 14.63 -8.10
CA ARG A 660 -22.46 14.75 -9.45
C ARG A 660 -23.62 13.78 -9.69
N LEU A 661 -23.53 12.55 -9.19
CA LEU A 661 -24.61 11.57 -9.30
C LEU A 661 -25.85 12.01 -8.52
N LYS A 662 -25.68 12.68 -7.38
CA LYS A 662 -26.78 13.24 -6.58
C LYS A 662 -27.38 14.51 -7.16
N ALA A 663 -26.61 15.32 -7.88
CA ALA A 663 -27.12 16.49 -8.61
C ALA A 663 -28.16 16.13 -9.69
N GLY A 664 -28.15 14.87 -10.17
CA GLY A 664 -29.23 14.30 -10.96
C GLY A 664 -28.75 13.54 -12.19
N LEU A 665 -29.20 12.29 -12.34
CA LEU A 665 -28.77 11.39 -13.41
C LEU A 665 -29.16 11.85 -14.82
N GLY A 666 -30.19 12.68 -14.96
CA GLY A 666 -30.59 13.26 -16.26
C GLY A 666 -29.61 14.29 -16.82
N SER A 667 -28.79 14.91 -15.96
CA SER A 667 -27.75 15.87 -16.36
C SER A 667 -26.34 15.28 -16.34
N TYR A 668 -26.19 14.07 -15.78
CA TYR A 668 -24.91 13.42 -15.60
C TYR A 668 -24.29 13.02 -16.94
N THR A 669 -23.03 13.37 -17.17
CA THR A 669 -22.30 13.03 -18.40
C THR A 669 -21.13 12.13 -18.02
N PRO A 670 -21.25 10.79 -18.16
CA PRO A 670 -20.18 9.86 -17.82
C PRO A 670 -18.99 9.95 -18.77
N SER A 671 -17.81 9.64 -18.24
CA SER A 671 -16.62 9.30 -19.03
C SER A 671 -16.77 7.91 -19.66
N PHE A 672 -16.44 7.75 -20.95
CA PHE A 672 -16.40 6.41 -21.52
C PHE A 672 -15.30 5.58 -20.86
N THR A 673 -14.09 6.14 -20.79
CA THR A 673 -12.89 5.45 -20.30
C THR A 673 -12.97 5.06 -18.82
N HIS A 674 -13.49 5.95 -17.97
CA HIS A 674 -13.44 5.77 -16.52
C HIS A 674 -14.74 5.24 -15.91
N GLU A 675 -15.85 5.24 -16.64
CA GLU A 675 -17.16 4.88 -16.08
C GLU A 675 -17.96 3.86 -16.91
N VAL A 676 -17.86 3.91 -18.24
CA VAL A 676 -18.58 2.97 -19.12
C VAL A 676 -17.74 1.72 -19.37
N TYR A 677 -16.50 1.91 -19.83
CA TYR A 677 -15.57 0.82 -20.14
C TYR A 677 -15.40 -0.15 -18.97
N PRO A 678 -15.17 0.30 -17.70
CA PRO A 678 -15.06 -0.62 -16.57
C PRO A 678 -16.30 -1.51 -16.37
N LEU A 679 -17.51 -1.00 -16.61
CA LEU A 679 -18.74 -1.78 -16.49
C LEU A 679 -18.87 -2.84 -17.59
N LEU A 680 -18.45 -2.51 -18.82
CA LEU A 680 -18.51 -3.43 -19.96
C LEU A 680 -17.40 -4.49 -19.90
N VAL A 681 -16.18 -4.12 -19.53
CA VAL A 681 -15.05 -5.05 -19.48
C VAL A 681 -15.20 -6.09 -18.36
N ARG A 682 -15.79 -5.73 -17.22
CA ARG A 682 -16.10 -6.65 -16.11
C ARG A 682 -16.96 -7.83 -16.57
N VAL A 683 -17.92 -7.59 -17.46
CA VAL A 683 -18.79 -8.62 -18.04
C VAL A 683 -18.00 -9.49 -19.04
N LEU A 684 -17.20 -8.84 -19.88
CA LEU A 684 -16.37 -9.51 -20.88
C LEU A 684 -15.33 -10.45 -20.24
N ASP A 685 -14.73 -10.06 -19.11
CA ASP A 685 -13.70 -10.84 -18.42
C ASP A 685 -14.23 -12.05 -17.65
N GLN A 686 -15.54 -12.14 -17.43
CA GLN A 686 -16.15 -13.38 -16.90
C GLN A 686 -15.90 -14.59 -17.81
N ARG A 687 -15.54 -14.39 -19.09
CA ARG A 687 -15.15 -15.46 -20.02
C ARG A 687 -14.00 -16.34 -19.53
N TRP A 688 -13.19 -15.83 -18.61
CA TRP A 688 -12.03 -16.53 -18.08
C TRP A 688 -12.38 -17.49 -16.95
N VAL A 689 -13.56 -17.34 -16.36
CA VAL A 689 -14.03 -18.04 -15.16
C VAL A 689 -15.39 -18.70 -15.35
N ASP A 690 -15.99 -18.57 -16.54
CA ASP A 690 -17.30 -19.11 -16.89
C ASP A 690 -17.35 -19.55 -18.37
N ARG A 691 -17.53 -20.86 -18.57
CA ARG A 691 -17.50 -21.48 -19.91
C ARG A 691 -18.68 -21.07 -20.80
N VAL A 692 -19.85 -20.79 -20.24
CA VAL A 692 -21.01 -20.39 -21.03
C VAL A 692 -20.78 -19.01 -21.61
N LEU A 693 -20.28 -18.08 -20.79
CA LEU A 693 -19.90 -16.75 -21.24
C LEU A 693 -18.75 -16.82 -22.25
N GLN A 694 -17.76 -17.69 -22.04
CA GLN A 694 -16.69 -17.95 -23.01
C GLN A 694 -17.23 -18.37 -24.38
N ALA A 695 -18.16 -19.32 -24.41
CA ALA A 695 -18.76 -19.82 -25.66
C ALA A 695 -19.65 -18.77 -26.36
N MET A 696 -20.40 -17.97 -25.59
CA MET A 696 -21.24 -16.89 -26.12
C MET A 696 -20.40 -15.79 -26.77
N ILE A 697 -19.20 -15.51 -26.24
CA ILE A 697 -18.26 -14.55 -26.81
C ILE A 697 -17.59 -15.14 -28.07
N GLY A 698 -17.11 -16.40 -27.99
CA GLY A 698 -16.42 -17.06 -29.10
C GLY A 698 -17.28 -17.35 -30.34
N SER A 699 -18.60 -17.43 -30.20
CA SER A 699 -19.55 -17.72 -31.29
C SER A 699 -19.98 -16.51 -32.13
N GLY A 700 -19.30 -15.36 -31.99
CA GLY A 700 -19.71 -14.16 -32.73
C GLY A 700 -20.81 -13.35 -32.04
N GLY A 701 -20.98 -13.52 -30.72
CA GLY A 701 -21.89 -12.73 -29.91
C GLY A 701 -21.57 -11.23 -29.93
N PHE A 702 -22.24 -10.46 -29.07
CA PHE A 702 -22.06 -9.01 -29.04
C PHE A 702 -20.58 -8.57 -28.83
N HIS A 703 -19.78 -9.42 -28.16
CA HIS A 703 -18.33 -9.29 -27.98
C HIS A 703 -17.50 -10.23 -28.89
N GLY A 704 -18.08 -10.68 -30.01
CA GLY A 704 -17.53 -11.64 -30.99
C GLY A 704 -16.28 -11.17 -31.74
N PRO A 705 -15.82 -11.89 -32.79
CA PRO A 705 -14.42 -11.92 -33.28
C PRO A 705 -13.94 -10.65 -34.01
N THR A 706 -14.53 -9.49 -33.71
CA THR A 706 -13.88 -8.21 -33.90
C THR A 706 -12.67 -8.09 -32.99
N ASN A 707 -11.57 -7.54 -33.52
CA ASN A 707 -10.43 -7.11 -32.71
C ASN A 707 -10.95 -6.31 -31.50
N VAL A 708 -10.73 -6.80 -30.28
CA VAL A 708 -11.24 -6.22 -29.03
C VAL A 708 -10.86 -4.73 -28.93
N ALA A 709 -9.69 -4.34 -29.44
CA ALA A 709 -9.28 -2.93 -29.51
C ALA A 709 -10.19 -2.10 -30.42
N THR A 710 -10.55 -2.61 -31.59
CA THR A 710 -11.47 -1.92 -32.53
C THR A 710 -12.89 -1.82 -31.98
N MET A 711 -13.33 -2.80 -31.19
CA MET A 711 -14.63 -2.75 -30.51
C MET A 711 -14.68 -1.62 -29.49
N TRP A 712 -13.64 -1.45 -28.68
CA TRP A 712 -13.61 -0.35 -27.69
C TRP A 712 -13.53 1.01 -28.35
N ALA A 713 -12.73 1.14 -29.42
CA ALA A 713 -12.68 2.35 -30.20
C ALA A 713 -14.04 2.72 -30.80
N ASP A 714 -14.80 1.76 -31.34
CA ASP A 714 -16.17 1.98 -31.83
C ASP A 714 -17.09 2.42 -30.68
N LEU A 715 -17.21 1.62 -29.61
CA LEU A 715 -18.13 1.86 -28.49
C LEU A 715 -17.85 3.18 -27.74
N GLY A 716 -16.62 3.67 -27.80
CA GLY A 716 -16.19 4.96 -27.27
C GLY A 716 -16.66 6.17 -28.06
N THR A 717 -17.33 5.98 -29.21
CA THR A 717 -17.86 7.05 -30.05
C THR A 717 -19.39 7.15 -30.02
N LYS A 718 -19.90 8.37 -30.14
CA LYS A 718 -21.32 8.69 -30.31
C LYS A 718 -21.83 8.22 -31.67
N ALA A 719 -20.97 8.04 -32.66
CA ALA A 719 -21.32 7.49 -33.97
C ALA A 719 -21.66 5.98 -33.91
N SER A 720 -21.28 5.28 -32.83
CA SER A 720 -21.48 3.85 -32.73
C SER A 720 -22.95 3.45 -32.74
N THR A 721 -23.32 2.64 -33.73
CA THR A 721 -24.65 2.03 -33.86
C THR A 721 -24.85 0.83 -32.93
N ARG A 722 -23.78 0.37 -32.27
CA ARG A 722 -23.80 -0.82 -31.42
C ARG A 722 -24.29 -0.56 -30.00
N ARG A 723 -24.24 0.69 -29.50
CA ARG A 723 -24.60 1.05 -28.12
C ARG A 723 -26.06 0.71 -27.75
N GLY A 724 -27.00 1.00 -28.67
CA GLY A 724 -28.42 0.67 -28.49
C GLY A 724 -28.69 -0.82 -28.31
N PRO A 725 -28.24 -1.68 -29.25
CA PRO A 725 -28.35 -3.13 -29.13
C PRO A 725 -27.72 -3.72 -27.85
N ILE A 726 -26.58 -3.19 -27.39
CA ILE A 726 -25.97 -3.61 -26.11
C ILE A 726 -26.90 -3.32 -24.96
N PHE A 727 -27.31 -2.06 -24.85
CA PHE A 727 -28.11 -1.62 -23.72
C PHE A 727 -29.45 -2.33 -23.66
N ALA A 728 -30.05 -2.65 -24.81
CA ALA A 728 -31.29 -3.43 -24.89
C ALA A 728 -31.17 -4.85 -24.28
N ARG A 729 -29.95 -5.38 -24.11
CA ARG A 729 -29.68 -6.65 -23.42
C ARG A 729 -29.46 -6.47 -21.93
N ILE A 730 -29.27 -5.26 -21.41
CA ILE A 730 -29.00 -5.03 -19.99
C ILE A 730 -30.30 -5.12 -19.21
N ARG A 731 -30.31 -5.94 -18.16
CA ARG A 731 -31.47 -6.09 -17.28
C ARG A 731 -31.69 -4.80 -16.48
N PRO A 732 -32.89 -4.18 -16.54
CA PRO A 732 -33.17 -2.97 -15.79
C PRO A 732 -33.25 -3.23 -14.28
N PRO A 733 -32.95 -2.22 -13.44
CA PRO A 733 -33.02 -2.32 -11.99
C PRO A 733 -34.45 -2.61 -11.51
N THR A 734 -35.46 -2.16 -12.26
CA THR A 734 -36.88 -2.38 -11.99
C THR A 734 -37.63 -2.80 -13.26
N GLY A 735 -38.73 -3.54 -13.10
CA GLY A 735 -39.57 -3.98 -14.21
C GLY A 735 -39.07 -5.23 -14.93
N THR A 736 -39.71 -5.54 -16.06
CA THR A 736 -39.50 -6.79 -16.80
C THR A 736 -38.27 -6.70 -17.71
N PRO A 737 -37.35 -7.69 -17.68
CA PRO A 737 -36.26 -7.77 -18.63
C PRO A 737 -36.78 -7.93 -20.07
N SER A 738 -35.99 -7.49 -21.05
CA SER A 738 -36.33 -7.64 -22.48
C SER A 738 -36.30 -9.10 -22.95
N SER A 739 -35.50 -9.95 -22.30
CA SER A 739 -35.44 -11.40 -22.58
C SER A 739 -34.92 -12.21 -21.39
N ALA A 740 -35.14 -13.52 -21.42
CA ALA A 740 -34.54 -14.46 -20.46
C ALA A 740 -33.00 -14.50 -20.52
N GLN A 741 -32.40 -14.04 -21.63
CA GLN A 741 -30.94 -13.95 -21.84
C GLN A 741 -30.38 -12.54 -21.59
N SER A 742 -31.11 -11.71 -20.84
CA SER A 742 -30.61 -10.37 -20.48
C SER A 742 -29.38 -10.48 -19.59
N MET A 743 -28.43 -9.57 -19.78
CA MET A 743 -27.19 -9.48 -19.04
C MET A 743 -27.38 -8.70 -17.72
N PRO A 744 -26.60 -9.02 -16.67
CA PRO A 744 -25.62 -10.11 -16.63
C PRO A 744 -26.28 -11.50 -16.57
N MET A 745 -25.64 -12.51 -17.16
CA MET A 745 -26.05 -13.93 -17.04
C MET A 745 -25.57 -14.53 -15.71
N LEU A 746 -25.85 -13.80 -14.64
CA LEU A 746 -25.64 -14.17 -13.25
C LEU A 746 -26.98 -14.21 -12.50
N TRP A 747 -27.07 -14.98 -11.43
CA TRP A 747 -28.22 -15.03 -10.55
C TRP A 747 -28.40 -13.75 -9.77
N GLY A 748 -29.65 -13.36 -9.55
CA GLY A 748 -30.04 -12.19 -8.78
C GLY A 748 -30.54 -12.55 -7.39
N ASP A 749 -30.84 -11.51 -6.61
CA ASP A 749 -31.42 -11.63 -5.26
C ASP A 749 -32.73 -12.43 -5.23
N GLY A 750 -33.50 -12.38 -6.33
CA GLY A 750 -34.74 -13.14 -6.55
C GLY A 750 -34.51 -14.51 -7.22
N TYR A 751 -33.34 -15.14 -7.03
CA TYR A 751 -33.02 -16.47 -7.57
C TYR A 751 -34.12 -17.52 -7.31
N ASN A 752 -34.69 -17.51 -6.10
CA ASN A 752 -35.76 -18.42 -5.68
C ASN A 752 -37.03 -18.32 -6.53
N VAL A 753 -37.22 -17.19 -7.23
CA VAL A 753 -38.31 -16.96 -8.19
C VAL A 753 -37.79 -16.86 -9.64
N GLY A 754 -36.55 -17.27 -9.88
CA GLY A 754 -35.94 -17.38 -11.21
C GLY A 754 -35.37 -16.07 -11.77
N GLU A 755 -35.10 -15.07 -10.92
CA GLU A 755 -34.57 -13.78 -11.37
C GLU A 755 -33.04 -13.75 -11.49
N GLY A 756 -32.54 -13.22 -12.61
CA GLY A 756 -31.12 -12.91 -12.81
C GLY A 756 -30.71 -11.56 -12.21
N LEU A 757 -29.39 -11.36 -12.09
CA LEU A 757 -28.78 -10.19 -11.46
C LEU A 757 -29.20 -8.88 -12.13
N ARG A 758 -29.59 -7.89 -11.33
CA ARG A 758 -29.90 -6.55 -11.82
C ARG A 758 -28.73 -5.63 -11.45
N LEU A 759 -28.31 -4.78 -12.40
CA LEU A 759 -27.36 -3.72 -12.07
C LEU A 759 -28.00 -2.74 -11.08
N THR A 760 -27.16 -2.00 -10.36
CA THR A 760 -27.65 -0.88 -9.55
C THR A 760 -28.33 0.17 -10.43
N GLU A 761 -29.23 0.98 -9.84
CA GLU A 761 -29.86 2.09 -10.56
C GLU A 761 -28.79 3.05 -11.12
N THR A 762 -27.76 3.31 -10.35
CA THR A 762 -26.61 4.13 -10.75
C THR A 762 -25.90 3.57 -11.98
N GLN A 763 -25.45 2.30 -11.96
CA GLN A 763 -24.76 1.66 -13.09
C GLN A 763 -25.65 1.63 -14.35
N TYR A 764 -26.92 1.28 -14.20
CA TYR A 764 -27.86 1.21 -15.32
C TYR A 764 -28.03 2.57 -15.99
N ARG A 765 -28.18 3.64 -15.21
CA ARG A 765 -28.35 5.01 -15.73
C ARG A 765 -27.08 5.55 -16.38
N ILE A 766 -25.89 5.20 -15.89
CA ILE A 766 -24.63 5.52 -16.59
C ILE A 766 -24.61 4.89 -17.99
N LEU A 767 -24.98 3.61 -18.09
CA LEU A 767 -25.04 2.91 -19.38
C LEU A 767 -26.17 3.44 -20.28
N GLU A 768 -27.27 3.93 -19.70
CA GLU A 768 -28.34 4.57 -20.46
C GLU A 768 -27.88 5.90 -21.09
N ARG A 769 -27.20 6.74 -20.31
CA ARG A 769 -26.59 7.99 -20.79
C ARG A 769 -25.56 7.72 -21.88
N TRP A 770 -24.73 6.69 -21.70
CA TRP A 770 -23.82 6.23 -22.74
C TRP A 770 -24.55 5.75 -23.98
N LYS A 771 -25.62 4.95 -23.89
CA LYS A 771 -26.45 4.58 -25.05
C LYS A 771 -26.95 5.82 -25.80
N ASP A 772 -27.45 6.80 -25.07
CA ASP A 772 -28.11 7.98 -25.66
C ASP A 772 -27.14 9.04 -26.19
N GLY A 773 -25.83 8.83 -26.06
CA GLY A 773 -24.81 9.76 -26.58
C GLY A 773 -24.48 10.90 -25.64
N PHE A 774 -24.98 10.86 -24.40
CA PHE A 774 -24.69 11.84 -23.37
C PHE A 774 -23.49 11.42 -22.53
N PHE A 775 -22.34 11.23 -23.16
CA PHE A 775 -21.09 10.83 -22.51
C PHE A 775 -19.88 11.51 -23.16
N VAL A 776 -18.72 11.47 -22.50
CA VAL A 776 -17.45 12.01 -23.02
C VAL A 776 -16.74 10.94 -23.86
N GLU A 777 -16.39 11.28 -25.10
CA GLU A 777 -15.64 10.40 -26.02
C GLU A 777 -14.14 10.47 -25.71
N ASP A 778 -13.76 10.03 -24.52
CA ASP A 778 -12.39 10.14 -23.98
C ASP A 778 -11.59 8.83 -24.07
N TRP A 779 -11.95 7.94 -24.99
CA TRP A 779 -11.21 6.68 -25.21
C TRP A 779 -9.83 6.96 -25.79
N PRO A 780 -8.72 6.56 -25.12
CA PRO A 780 -7.36 6.88 -25.57
C PRO A 780 -6.84 5.93 -26.66
N GLY A 781 -7.68 5.01 -27.17
CA GLY A 781 -7.32 4.01 -28.19
C GLY A 781 -6.98 2.64 -27.61
N SER A 782 -6.56 2.58 -26.35
CA SER A 782 -6.29 1.34 -25.60
C SER A 782 -6.89 1.39 -24.20
N PRO A 783 -7.09 0.25 -23.53
CA PRO A 783 -7.37 0.25 -22.09
C PRO A 783 -6.36 1.12 -21.32
N PRO A 784 -6.80 1.89 -20.32
CA PRO A 784 -5.88 2.58 -19.42
C PRO A 784 -4.90 1.58 -18.79
N ALA A 785 -3.65 1.98 -18.66
CA ALA A 785 -2.68 1.23 -17.88
C ALA A 785 -3.14 1.11 -16.43
N GLU A 786 -2.63 0.10 -15.71
CA GLU A 786 -2.83 0.02 -14.26
C GLU A 786 -2.37 1.34 -13.62
N PRO A 787 -3.19 1.96 -12.74
CA PRO A 787 -2.81 3.21 -12.09
C PRO A 787 -1.53 3.05 -11.28
N ALA A 788 -0.70 4.10 -11.28
CA ALA A 788 0.44 4.19 -10.37
C ALA A 788 -0.03 4.06 -8.91
N GLU A 789 0.81 3.49 -8.05
CA GLU A 789 0.53 3.44 -6.62
C GLU A 789 0.41 4.86 -6.07
N ASN A 790 -0.81 5.25 -5.73
CA ASN A 790 -1.11 6.50 -5.07
C ASN A 790 -2.15 6.24 -3.99
N VAL A 791 -1.76 6.44 -2.73
CA VAL A 791 -2.62 6.15 -1.59
C VAL A 791 -3.30 7.44 -1.14
N THR A 792 -4.62 7.49 -1.33
CA THR A 792 -5.49 8.55 -0.83
C THR A 792 -6.57 7.95 0.09
N PRO A 793 -7.16 8.72 1.01
CA PRO A 793 -8.20 8.22 1.92
C PRO A 793 -9.37 7.54 1.18
N ASP A 794 -9.92 8.21 0.19
CA ASP A 794 -11.02 7.74 -0.64
C ASP A 794 -10.60 6.60 -1.61
N GLY A 795 -9.32 6.62 -2.03
CA GLY A 795 -8.73 5.56 -2.85
C GLY A 795 -8.68 4.24 -2.10
N LEU A 796 -8.28 4.27 -0.82
CA LEU A 796 -8.32 3.11 0.07
C LEU A 796 -9.75 2.57 0.22
N ASP A 797 -10.72 3.47 0.47
CA ASP A 797 -12.14 3.08 0.63
C ASP A 797 -12.67 2.36 -0.60
N ARG A 798 -12.38 2.88 -1.80
CA ARG A 798 -12.80 2.25 -3.06
C ARG A 798 -12.03 0.96 -3.36
N ALA A 799 -10.71 0.95 -3.22
CA ALA A 799 -9.88 -0.19 -3.57
C ALA A 799 -10.26 -1.45 -2.78
N ALA A 800 -10.52 -1.31 -1.48
CA ALA A 800 -10.99 -2.41 -0.64
C ALA A 800 -12.33 -2.97 -1.14
N LEU A 801 -13.30 -2.10 -1.44
CA LEU A 801 -14.67 -2.47 -1.80
C LEU A 801 -14.84 -2.94 -3.25
N GLU A 802 -13.98 -2.53 -4.18
CA GLU A 802 -14.00 -3.01 -5.58
C GLU A 802 -13.59 -4.48 -5.71
N SER A 803 -12.82 -4.98 -4.73
CA SER A 803 -12.41 -6.39 -4.67
C SER A 803 -13.46 -7.32 -4.06
N ALA A 804 -14.60 -6.79 -3.60
CA ALA A 804 -15.65 -7.55 -2.94
C ALA A 804 -16.91 -7.66 -3.83
N VAL A 805 -17.67 -8.74 -3.64
CA VAL A 805 -18.94 -8.98 -4.34
C VAL A 805 -20.00 -7.97 -3.89
N GLY A 806 -20.62 -7.30 -4.86
CA GLY A 806 -21.78 -6.44 -4.64
C GLY A 806 -23.11 -7.15 -4.85
N GLY A 807 -23.16 -8.18 -5.67
CA GLY A 807 -24.33 -9.04 -5.73
C GLY A 807 -24.28 -10.15 -6.77
N ALA A 808 -25.21 -11.10 -6.74
CA ALA A 808 -26.37 -11.15 -5.83
C ALA A 808 -25.99 -11.29 -4.35
N MET A 809 -26.89 -10.90 -3.45
CA MET A 809 -26.76 -11.09 -2.00
C MET A 809 -27.65 -12.26 -1.55
N ALA A 810 -27.36 -13.46 -2.06
CA ALA A 810 -28.13 -14.68 -1.81
C ALA A 810 -27.24 -15.93 -1.65
N VAL A 811 -26.31 -15.98 -0.69
CA VAL A 811 -26.11 -14.99 0.39
C VAL A 811 -25.12 -13.88 0.03
N GLY A 812 -24.13 -14.14 -0.82
CA GLY A 812 -22.99 -13.27 -1.12
C GLY A 812 -21.68 -13.92 -0.65
N ILE A 813 -20.52 -13.29 -0.85
CA ILE A 813 -19.22 -13.84 -0.43
C ILE A 813 -18.66 -13.15 0.81
N GLU A 814 -18.36 -11.85 0.73
CA GLU A 814 -17.81 -11.08 1.86
C GLU A 814 -18.91 -10.65 2.85
N ALA A 815 -20.03 -10.20 2.31
CA ALA A 815 -21.19 -9.72 3.05
C ALA A 815 -22.48 -10.07 2.31
N SER A 816 -23.61 -9.87 2.97
CA SER A 816 -24.94 -10.07 2.41
C SER A 816 -25.79 -8.80 2.56
N TRP A 817 -27.08 -8.87 2.27
CA TRP A 817 -27.96 -7.72 2.09
C TRP A 817 -28.15 -6.84 3.32
N LEU A 818 -27.75 -7.29 4.53
CA LEU A 818 -27.72 -6.39 5.70
C LEU A 818 -26.84 -5.17 5.47
N ILE A 819 -25.72 -5.32 4.73
CA ILE A 819 -24.75 -4.23 4.54
C ILE A 819 -25.31 -3.06 3.73
N ARG A 820 -26.31 -3.30 2.87
CA ARG A 820 -26.91 -2.25 2.03
C ARG A 820 -28.04 -1.46 2.70
N ASP A 821 -28.33 -1.70 3.98
CA ASP A 821 -29.24 -0.85 4.75
C ASP A 821 -28.58 0.52 4.99
N PRO A 822 -29.19 1.63 4.50
CA PRO A 822 -28.62 2.97 4.66
C PRO A 822 -28.42 3.36 6.13
N GLU A 823 -29.23 2.85 7.06
CA GLU A 823 -29.11 3.21 8.47
C GLU A 823 -27.76 2.77 9.07
N ASN A 824 -27.06 1.81 8.45
CA ASN A 824 -25.74 1.36 8.89
C ASN A 824 -24.67 2.44 8.79
N PHE A 825 -24.87 3.46 7.96
CA PHE A 825 -23.81 4.38 7.58
C PHE A 825 -23.89 5.72 8.30
N ALA A 826 -22.76 6.19 8.83
CA ALA A 826 -22.59 7.52 9.42
C ALA A 826 -22.34 8.57 8.33
N GLU A 827 -21.55 8.18 7.32
CA GLU A 827 -21.30 8.91 6.08
C GLU A 827 -21.18 7.89 4.94
N PRO A 828 -21.22 8.30 3.66
CA PRO A 828 -20.99 7.38 2.55
C PRO A 828 -19.80 6.45 2.79
N LEU A 829 -20.04 5.14 2.72
CA LEU A 829 -19.07 4.05 2.92
C LEU A 829 -18.54 3.85 4.36
N ARG A 830 -18.93 4.65 5.36
CA ARG A 830 -18.48 4.48 6.76
C ARG A 830 -19.57 3.93 7.67
N ILE A 831 -19.34 2.75 8.24
CA ILE A 831 -20.28 2.08 9.14
C ILE A 831 -20.28 2.74 10.54
N LYS A 832 -21.47 2.93 11.12
CA LYS A 832 -21.67 3.42 12.49
C LYS A 832 -21.19 2.39 13.51
N HIS A 833 -20.40 2.83 14.48
CA HIS A 833 -20.09 2.05 15.68
C HIS A 833 -21.24 2.23 16.68
N HIS A 834 -22.24 1.35 16.63
CA HIS A 834 -23.46 1.50 17.42
C HIS A 834 -23.97 0.15 17.92
N ALA A 835 -24.58 0.12 19.12
CA ALA A 835 -25.09 -1.10 19.80
C ALA A 835 -25.88 -2.03 18.89
N SER A 836 -26.64 -1.46 17.95
CA SER A 836 -27.48 -2.21 17.00
C SER A 836 -26.72 -2.83 15.81
N ARG A 837 -25.45 -2.49 15.61
CA ARG A 837 -24.49 -3.16 14.71
C ARG A 837 -23.36 -3.74 15.56
N PRO A 838 -23.62 -4.79 16.34
CA PRO A 838 -22.60 -5.38 17.19
C PRO A 838 -21.48 -6.03 16.36
N PRO A 839 -20.29 -6.33 16.91
CA PRO A 839 -19.28 -7.13 16.21
C PRO A 839 -19.89 -8.42 15.66
N GLY A 840 -19.49 -8.84 14.46
CA GLY A 840 -20.06 -9.99 13.76
C GLY A 840 -21.43 -9.72 13.12
N HIS A 841 -21.87 -8.47 12.97
CA HIS A 841 -23.20 -8.14 12.48
C HIS A 841 -23.40 -8.57 11.02
N PHE A 842 -22.43 -8.29 10.14
CA PHE A 842 -22.58 -8.55 8.71
C PHE A 842 -22.28 -10.02 8.37
N SER A 843 -21.29 -10.62 9.03
CA SER A 843 -20.90 -12.01 8.82
C SER A 843 -21.95 -12.98 9.38
N ALA A 844 -22.76 -12.58 10.37
CA ALA A 844 -23.78 -13.43 10.98
C ALA A 844 -24.81 -13.98 9.99
N GLN A 845 -25.13 -13.20 8.94
CA GLN A 845 -26.08 -13.58 7.90
C GLN A 845 -25.52 -14.64 6.93
N MET A 846 -24.20 -14.73 6.81
CA MET A 846 -23.54 -15.60 5.83
C MET A 846 -23.74 -17.08 6.14
N ALA A 847 -23.48 -17.93 5.15
CA ALA A 847 -23.54 -19.38 5.27
C ALA A 847 -22.64 -19.93 6.40
N LEU A 848 -23.06 -21.04 7.00
CA LEU A 848 -22.37 -21.69 8.09
C LEU A 848 -22.20 -23.20 7.80
N PRO A 849 -20.96 -23.68 7.61
CA PRO A 849 -19.75 -22.88 7.37
C PRO A 849 -19.78 -22.19 5.99
N TRP A 850 -18.96 -21.18 5.77
CA TRP A 850 -18.88 -20.50 4.46
C TRP A 850 -18.55 -21.45 3.30
N HIS A 851 -17.78 -22.51 3.57
CA HIS A 851 -17.34 -23.51 2.58
C HIS A 851 -18.48 -24.19 1.81
N THR A 852 -19.62 -24.46 2.47
CA THR A 852 -20.73 -25.17 1.82
C THR A 852 -21.41 -24.32 0.76
N ASP A 853 -21.62 -23.05 1.08
CA ASP A 853 -22.10 -22.07 0.11
C ASP A 853 -21.06 -21.84 -0.98
N PHE A 854 -19.80 -21.60 -0.62
CA PHE A 854 -18.72 -21.36 -1.58
C PHE A 854 -18.56 -22.51 -2.61
N LEU A 855 -18.75 -23.76 -2.18
CA LEU A 855 -18.78 -24.90 -3.10
C LEU A 855 -20.05 -24.90 -3.96
N ALA A 856 -21.21 -24.56 -3.39
CA ALA A 856 -22.50 -24.50 -4.09
C ALA A 856 -22.67 -23.26 -4.99
N CYS A 857 -21.79 -22.25 -4.87
CA CYS A 857 -21.69 -21.02 -5.68
C CYS A 857 -21.27 -21.29 -7.13
N VAL A 858 -21.87 -22.30 -7.77
CA VAL A 858 -21.58 -22.75 -9.12
C VAL A 858 -22.72 -22.39 -10.05
N ARG A 859 -22.43 -22.12 -11.32
CA ARG A 859 -23.43 -21.99 -12.38
C ARG A 859 -24.49 -23.07 -12.30
N THR A 860 -25.73 -22.64 -12.13
CA THR A 860 -26.91 -23.51 -12.17
C THR A 860 -27.85 -23.04 -13.26
N ARG A 861 -28.38 -24.00 -14.04
CA ARG A 861 -29.23 -23.71 -15.19
C ARG A 861 -28.52 -22.73 -16.15
N SER A 862 -29.13 -21.58 -16.42
CA SER A 862 -28.63 -20.58 -17.36
C SER A 862 -27.76 -19.49 -16.73
N PHE A 863 -27.55 -19.47 -15.40
CA PHE A 863 -26.89 -18.35 -14.72
C PHE A 863 -25.75 -18.80 -13.79
N GLY A 864 -24.67 -18.01 -13.78
CA GLY A 864 -23.58 -18.11 -12.79
C GLY A 864 -23.95 -17.43 -11.47
N TRP A 865 -23.19 -17.65 -10.40
CA TRP A 865 -23.34 -16.89 -9.14
C TRP A 865 -22.28 -15.78 -9.05
N TRP A 866 -21.07 -16.12 -8.59
CA TRP A 866 -19.96 -15.20 -8.39
C TRP A 866 -18.64 -15.72 -9.00
N PRO A 867 -18.60 -16.00 -10.32
CA PRO A 867 -17.44 -16.64 -10.97
C PRO A 867 -16.14 -15.81 -10.86
N ALA A 868 -16.25 -14.49 -10.69
CA ALA A 868 -15.11 -13.59 -10.53
C ALA A 868 -14.33 -13.73 -9.21
N ILE A 869 -14.90 -14.35 -8.16
CA ILE A 869 -14.20 -14.65 -6.90
C ILE A 869 -14.06 -16.15 -6.69
N ARG A 870 -15.08 -16.90 -7.09
CA ARG A 870 -15.16 -18.36 -7.04
C ARG A 870 -15.40 -18.86 -8.45
N PRO A 871 -14.37 -19.19 -9.23
CA PRO A 871 -14.53 -19.60 -10.63
C PRO A 871 -15.47 -20.80 -10.81
N ASP A 872 -16.22 -20.82 -11.91
CA ASP A 872 -17.03 -21.98 -12.31
C ASP A 872 -16.17 -22.99 -13.08
N GLU A 873 -15.57 -22.50 -14.16
CA GLU A 873 -14.62 -23.23 -14.98
C GLU A 873 -13.39 -22.38 -15.29
N VAL A 874 -12.25 -23.01 -15.55
CA VAL A 874 -10.96 -22.33 -15.73
C VAL A 874 -10.16 -22.97 -16.85
N PHE A 875 -9.28 -22.20 -17.47
CA PHE A 875 -8.26 -22.75 -18.36
C PHE A 875 -7.13 -23.36 -17.54
N VAL A 876 -6.82 -24.62 -17.83
CA VAL A 876 -5.67 -25.33 -17.26
C VAL A 876 -4.53 -25.31 -18.28
N ARG A 877 -3.28 -25.21 -17.81
CA ARG A 877 -2.10 -25.22 -18.67
C ARG A 877 -2.13 -26.40 -19.64
N GLY A 878 -1.97 -26.13 -20.93
CA GLY A 878 -1.97 -27.15 -21.99
C GLY A 878 -3.35 -27.60 -22.46
N ASN A 879 -4.44 -27.19 -21.79
CA ASN A 879 -5.80 -27.46 -22.24
C ASN A 879 -6.36 -26.32 -23.10
N THR A 880 -7.02 -26.69 -24.19
CA THR A 880 -7.76 -25.78 -25.07
C THR A 880 -9.20 -25.56 -24.61
N THR A 881 -9.72 -26.43 -23.73
CA THR A 881 -11.07 -26.35 -23.16
C THR A 881 -11.02 -26.07 -21.66
N MET A 882 -11.98 -25.28 -21.18
CA MET A 882 -12.12 -24.97 -19.77
C MET A 882 -12.54 -26.20 -18.97
N GLN A 883 -12.00 -26.34 -17.76
CA GLN A 883 -12.25 -27.43 -16.83
C GLN A 883 -13.01 -26.90 -15.60
N PRO A 884 -13.86 -27.70 -14.94
CA PRO A 884 -14.48 -27.29 -13.67
C PRO A 884 -13.43 -26.84 -12.66
N TRP A 885 -13.61 -25.70 -12.01
CA TRP A 885 -12.64 -25.22 -11.04
C TRP A 885 -12.68 -26.07 -9.75
N ALA A 886 -13.85 -26.26 -9.16
CA ALA A 886 -14.02 -27.12 -7.99
C ALA A 886 -14.03 -28.61 -8.39
N ARG A 887 -12.85 -29.22 -8.46
CA ARG A 887 -12.66 -30.62 -8.86
C ARG A 887 -11.60 -31.33 -8.03
N ASP A 888 -11.74 -32.65 -7.88
CA ASP A 888 -10.74 -33.55 -7.31
C ASP A 888 -9.60 -33.86 -8.31
N GLY A 889 -8.60 -34.62 -7.86
CA GLY A 889 -7.43 -34.98 -8.68
C GLY A 889 -7.74 -35.85 -9.91
N SER A 890 -8.91 -36.50 -9.95
CA SER A 890 -9.40 -37.24 -11.13
C SER A 890 -10.22 -36.38 -12.09
N GLY A 891 -10.50 -35.12 -11.71
CA GLY A 891 -11.41 -34.23 -12.42
C GLY A 891 -12.89 -34.40 -12.02
N GLY A 892 -13.18 -35.24 -11.02
CA GLY A 892 -14.50 -35.44 -10.44
C GLY A 892 -14.95 -34.27 -9.57
N GLY A 893 -16.26 -34.18 -9.31
CA GLY A 893 -16.83 -33.14 -8.45
C GLY A 893 -16.51 -33.36 -6.97
N LEU A 894 -16.35 -32.27 -6.22
CA LEU A 894 -16.07 -32.31 -4.79
C LEU A 894 -17.36 -32.34 -3.96
N GLY A 895 -17.34 -33.12 -2.86
CA GLY A 895 -18.39 -33.10 -1.85
C GLY A 895 -18.18 -32.00 -0.81
N ALA A 896 -19.26 -31.50 -0.21
CA ALA A 896 -19.23 -30.40 0.78
C ALA A 896 -18.29 -30.67 1.96
N LEU A 897 -18.30 -31.88 2.52
CA LEU A 897 -17.43 -32.23 3.64
C LEU A 897 -15.95 -32.28 3.25
N ALA A 898 -15.63 -32.85 2.07
CA ALA A 898 -14.25 -32.88 1.57
C ALA A 898 -13.71 -31.48 1.30
N PHE A 899 -14.54 -30.62 0.69
CA PHE A 899 -14.20 -29.22 0.45
C PHE A 899 -13.99 -28.45 1.75
N THR A 900 -14.90 -28.60 2.72
CA THR A 900 -14.82 -27.93 4.02
C THR A 900 -13.60 -28.35 4.84
N ASN A 901 -13.21 -29.63 4.78
CA ASN A 901 -12.11 -30.14 5.60
C ASN A 901 -10.73 -29.85 5.02
N ALA A 902 -10.58 -29.90 3.70
CA ALA A 902 -9.27 -29.81 3.08
C ALA A 902 -9.29 -29.21 1.67
N ALA A 903 -10.22 -29.58 0.78
CA ALA A 903 -10.00 -29.29 -0.64
C ALA A 903 -10.08 -27.79 -1.00
N TRP A 904 -10.71 -26.93 -0.18
CA TRP A 904 -10.73 -25.49 -0.46
C TRP A 904 -9.31 -24.93 -0.61
N ASN A 905 -8.38 -25.28 0.29
CA ASN A 905 -7.02 -24.79 0.24
C ASN A 905 -6.16 -25.49 -0.83
N GLU A 906 -6.71 -26.38 -1.65
CA GLU A 906 -5.98 -27.07 -2.74
C GLU A 906 -6.33 -26.49 -4.12
N MET A 907 -7.38 -25.67 -4.21
CA MET A 907 -7.83 -25.08 -5.47
C MET A 907 -6.83 -24.07 -6.04
N GLY A 908 -6.73 -23.97 -7.37
CA GLY A 908 -5.83 -23.03 -8.03
C GLY A 908 -6.40 -21.61 -8.11
N PHE A 909 -5.51 -20.63 -8.24
CA PHE A 909 -5.82 -19.23 -8.52
C PHE A 909 -5.82 -18.97 -10.02
N VAL A 910 -6.75 -18.14 -10.50
CA VAL A 910 -6.86 -17.71 -11.89
C VAL A 910 -6.13 -16.40 -12.06
N ILE A 911 -5.02 -16.44 -12.79
CA ILE A 911 -4.13 -15.28 -12.96
C ILE A 911 -3.90 -14.97 -14.44
N ASP A 912 -3.65 -13.70 -14.73
CA ASP A 912 -3.21 -13.24 -16.05
C ASP A 912 -1.77 -13.67 -16.30
N ILE A 913 -1.56 -14.54 -17.28
CA ILE A 913 -0.23 -15.11 -17.54
C ILE A 913 0.63 -14.28 -18.50
N ASN A 914 0.02 -13.32 -19.20
CA ASN A 914 0.70 -12.47 -20.17
C ASN A 914 0.85 -11.03 -19.67
N GLY A 915 0.08 -10.64 -18.65
CA GLY A 915 0.10 -9.29 -18.06
C GLY A 915 -0.63 -8.23 -18.88
N ASP A 916 -1.30 -8.65 -19.97
CA ASP A 916 -2.04 -7.80 -20.90
C ASP A 916 -3.54 -8.17 -20.99
N ARG A 917 -4.02 -9.02 -20.07
CA ARG A 917 -5.38 -9.58 -19.98
C ARG A 917 -5.79 -10.43 -21.19
N SER A 918 -4.85 -10.82 -22.04
CA SER A 918 -5.14 -11.65 -23.23
C SER A 918 -5.38 -13.11 -22.86
N ARG A 919 -4.87 -13.58 -21.72
CA ARG A 919 -5.00 -14.97 -21.28
C ARG A 919 -4.93 -15.10 -19.75
N PHE A 920 -5.95 -15.75 -19.19
CA PHE A 920 -5.98 -16.16 -17.79
C PHE A 920 -5.97 -17.67 -17.66
N GLU A 921 -5.19 -18.20 -16.72
CA GLU A 921 -5.09 -19.64 -16.45
C GLU A 921 -5.08 -19.94 -14.95
N GLU A 922 -5.54 -21.14 -14.60
CA GLU A 922 -5.37 -21.71 -13.27
C GLU A 922 -3.88 -21.99 -13.02
N ARG A 923 -3.41 -21.52 -11.87
CA ARG A 923 -2.06 -21.67 -11.34
C ARG A 923 -2.13 -22.03 -9.87
N GLU A 924 -1.02 -22.55 -9.34
CA GLU A 924 -0.90 -22.84 -7.92
C GLU A 924 -1.93 -23.85 -7.37
N ARG A 925 -2.56 -24.70 -8.21
CA ARG A 925 -3.35 -25.85 -7.71
C ARG A 925 -2.40 -26.87 -7.06
N LYS A 926 -2.84 -27.48 -5.96
CA LYS A 926 -2.14 -28.58 -5.29
C LYS A 926 -2.60 -29.95 -5.81
#